data_AF-A0A971R195-F1
#
_entry.id   AF-A0A971R195-F1
#
_cell.length_a   1.000
_cell.length_b   1.000
_cell.length_c   1.000
_cell.angle_alpha   90.00
_cell.angle_beta   90.00
_cell.angle_gamma   90.00
#
_symmetry.space_group_name_H-M   'P 1'
#
loop_
_entity.id
_entity.type
_entity.pdbx_description
1 polymer ?
#
loop_
_entity_poly.entity_id
_entity_poly.type
_entity_poly.pdbx_seq_one_letter_code
_entity_poly.pdbx_strand_id
1 'polypeptide(L)'
;MKGAFMRKRSLLFYVVFIFGSSLFAIKGFTWDMGLPKFYFASVMISILIIFLGMKAVRSPWELSMAFPQIIALMLAAYSCLTTLLLLESLPEVFPVSLGYAMNFLLFVVFSVLISKDSGDKLLIFLQIFIVAGLVIALDALFAFYSGTSLLWGTESAPLSRGNLASVIGNVNFTTDLMGMLLLPVAFLVVTKKPVWKRETLRRVFYLVVFSVLLVVILIGQTRSVYYSVIGSLIFVVLFSTVLLIRFRPKGVFTAFSRLFLLLLLLVTVAVVWTYSGDNFLTQGSFSFSERLTYTFEDSISVDSRLLQWEAALEQWKGSKVLGTGFGSYKYFSTENMGVVLATKPQYMYAAGLNSIRAHNEYTQMLGETGVVGLSLVFLFIFSMAIHSWKVVSRTDSPKNALEYLFLVAGLLILFIDSILSFPAHLMPNALLGVFLFGFAMRREYYGGRRLTVKFGGAVSLIAVVFSLGTSVLMSRNFISEGLFTRGYIAYKNLENINPQIPGLLESISSIKVEKELLQNFTGTYTALATDTYVTSRENRLRERYPVAPERLLHDMAVQEQELAYKSAQSQLDSRLRAASSALMNARQDGNENFYRALRNLALSRELSPGQYMADVYFGYLYLTAQRKEDFRLKLSMSQGNLEAVYREIFSREDAFSAWLNDSGQTGGLLNEISLDHAFLRNLPDAIFHTVSSTDLQSLLDGLDSDLLIDFQLSLDAIDALLRSLSTAPDLQVVRNTASLLFRVMIDSSGVSAELKEIVPILKDPATLNGIIADLDDL
;
A
#
# COMPACT_ATOMS: atom_id res chain seq x y z
N MET A 1 8.73 7.00 46.73
CA MET A 1 7.63 6.52 45.87
C MET A 1 7.50 7.25 44.52
N LYS A 2 7.48 8.60 44.45
CA LYS A 2 7.33 9.37 43.19
C LYS A 2 8.39 9.05 42.10
N GLY A 3 9.66 8.82 42.46
CA GLY A 3 10.74 8.52 41.50
C GLY A 3 10.64 7.14 40.82
N ALA A 4 10.20 6.10 41.55
CA ALA A 4 10.01 4.75 40.98
C ALA A 4 8.80 4.69 40.04
N PHE A 5 7.75 5.45 40.36
CA PHE A 5 6.54 5.56 39.55
C PHE A 5 6.79 6.32 38.23
N MET A 6 7.57 7.41 38.26
CA MET A 6 7.97 8.11 37.03
C MET A 6 8.87 7.27 36.12
N ARG A 7 9.73 6.40 36.68
CA ARG A 7 10.57 5.46 35.91
C ARG A 7 9.73 4.38 35.21
N LYS A 8 8.65 3.90 35.85
CA LYS A 8 7.70 2.95 35.25
C LYS A 8 6.89 3.57 34.10
N ARG A 9 6.39 4.80 34.26
CA ARG A 9 5.64 5.51 33.20
C ARG A 9 6.49 5.78 31.95
N SER A 10 7.75 6.18 32.13
CA SER A 10 8.68 6.36 31.01
C SER A 10 8.94 5.04 30.28
N LEU A 11 9.13 3.93 31.00
CA LEU A 11 9.33 2.62 30.37
C LEU A 11 8.10 2.17 29.56
N LEU A 12 6.89 2.33 30.12
CA LEU A 12 5.65 1.98 29.42
C LEU A 12 5.52 2.76 28.10
N PHE A 13 5.85 4.05 28.08
CA PHE A 13 5.85 4.86 26.85
C PHE A 13 6.74 4.24 25.77
N TYR A 14 7.98 3.87 26.09
CA TYR A 14 8.89 3.29 25.10
C TYR A 14 8.48 1.88 24.67
N VAL A 15 7.85 1.09 25.55
CA VAL A 15 7.24 -0.20 25.18
C VAL A 15 6.14 0.03 24.14
N VAL A 16 5.18 0.92 24.42
CA VAL A 16 4.10 1.25 23.48
C VAL A 16 4.64 1.84 22.19
N PHE A 17 5.63 2.73 22.27
CA PHE A 17 6.26 3.34 21.10
C PHE A 17 6.91 2.30 20.19
N ILE A 18 7.78 1.44 20.72
CA ILE A 18 8.54 0.47 19.93
C ILE A 18 7.62 -0.65 19.41
N PHE A 19 6.76 -1.22 20.27
CA PHE A 19 5.82 -2.26 19.83
C PHE A 19 4.81 -1.71 18.83
N GLY A 20 4.22 -0.54 19.08
CA GLY A 20 3.30 0.08 18.15
C GLY A 20 3.98 0.40 16.82
N SER A 21 5.18 0.99 16.82
CA SER A 21 5.91 1.26 15.56
C SER A 21 6.35 -0.01 14.82
N SER A 22 6.37 -1.18 15.49
CA SER A 22 6.75 -2.46 14.90
C SER A 22 5.55 -3.28 14.42
N LEU A 23 4.42 -3.22 15.14
CA LEU A 23 3.28 -4.12 14.95
C LEU A 23 2.00 -3.40 14.51
N PHE A 24 1.93 -2.07 14.57
CA PHE A 24 0.72 -1.34 14.22
C PHE A 24 0.39 -1.50 12.73
N ALA A 25 -0.72 -2.19 12.47
CA ALA A 25 -1.31 -2.36 11.16
C ALA A 25 -2.81 -2.59 11.37
N ILE A 26 -3.64 -2.10 10.45
CA ILE A 26 -5.09 -2.29 10.50
C ILE A 26 -5.50 -3.06 9.25
N LYS A 27 -5.91 -4.32 9.43
CA LYS A 27 -6.31 -5.21 8.32
C LYS A 27 -7.47 -4.59 7.54
N GLY A 28 -7.33 -4.54 6.21
CA GLY A 28 -8.34 -3.98 5.32
C GLY A 28 -8.48 -2.45 5.36
N PHE A 29 -7.57 -1.74 6.04
CA PHE A 29 -7.55 -0.28 6.03
C PHE A 29 -6.44 0.29 5.16
N THR A 30 -5.21 -0.22 5.23
CA THR A 30 -4.12 0.20 4.33
C THR A 30 -3.56 -0.99 3.54
N TRP A 31 -3.08 -0.71 2.32
CA TRP A 31 -2.36 -1.65 1.47
C TRP A 31 -0.88 -1.74 1.86
N ASP A 32 -0.24 -0.60 2.09
CA ASP A 32 1.13 -0.52 2.58
C ASP A 32 1.14 -0.80 4.09
N MET A 33 1.82 -1.88 4.49
CA MET A 33 1.98 -2.22 5.90
C MET A 33 2.98 -1.30 6.62
N GLY A 34 3.78 -0.51 5.88
CA GLY A 34 4.72 0.46 6.40
C GLY A 34 4.09 1.78 6.83
N LEU A 35 3.14 2.31 6.07
CA LEU A 35 2.57 3.64 6.32
C LEU A 35 1.92 3.78 7.72
N PRO A 36 1.08 2.85 8.21
CA PRO A 36 0.51 2.94 9.56
C PRO A 36 1.60 3.03 10.63
N LYS A 37 2.70 2.31 10.44
CA LYS A 37 3.83 2.27 11.36
C LYS A 37 4.60 3.60 11.35
N PHE A 38 4.84 4.18 10.17
CA PHE A 38 5.43 5.51 10.03
C PHE A 38 4.57 6.59 10.69
N TYR A 39 3.26 6.56 10.43
CA TYR A 39 2.28 7.43 11.09
C TYR A 39 2.37 7.30 12.62
N PHE A 40 2.23 6.08 13.15
CA PHE A 40 2.25 5.82 14.59
C PHE A 40 3.53 6.35 15.23
N ALA A 41 4.67 6.08 14.60
CA ALA A 41 5.95 6.52 15.12
C ALA A 41 6.16 8.03 15.05
N SER A 42 5.71 8.69 13.98
CA SER A 42 5.79 10.15 13.87
C SER A 42 5.02 10.83 15.01
N VAL A 43 3.81 10.33 15.32
CA VAL A 43 2.99 10.80 16.45
C VAL A 43 3.70 10.56 17.79
N MET A 44 4.24 9.37 18.01
CA MET A 44 4.92 9.04 19.27
C MET A 44 6.21 9.86 19.48
N ILE A 45 7.00 10.08 18.44
CA ILE A 45 8.20 10.94 18.51
C ILE A 45 7.78 12.39 18.77
N SER A 46 6.69 12.88 18.18
CA SER A 46 6.15 14.22 18.47
C SER A 46 5.72 14.36 19.93
N ILE A 47 5.02 13.37 20.49
CA ILE A 47 4.68 13.35 21.93
C ILE A 47 5.95 13.42 22.79
N LEU A 48 6.99 12.66 22.43
CA LEU A 48 8.28 12.72 23.11
C LEU A 48 8.92 14.11 23.01
N ILE A 49 8.96 14.71 21.82
CA ILE A 49 9.55 16.04 21.58
C ILE A 49 8.77 17.13 22.32
N ILE A 50 7.44 17.06 22.36
CA ILE A 50 6.59 17.97 23.15
C ILE A 50 6.96 17.88 24.63
N PHE A 51 7.04 16.67 25.19
CA PHE A 51 7.42 16.48 26.59
C PHE A 51 8.83 17.02 26.89
N LEU A 52 9.80 16.72 26.01
CA LEU A 52 11.17 17.23 26.15
C LEU A 52 11.24 18.75 25.99
N GLY A 53 10.45 19.32 25.08
CA GLY A 53 10.33 20.76 24.83
C GLY A 53 9.76 21.49 26.05
N MET A 54 8.66 21.00 26.63
CA MET A 54 8.08 21.54 27.86
C MET A 54 9.08 21.53 29.03
N LYS A 55 9.87 20.45 29.13
CA LYS A 55 10.94 20.36 30.14
C LYS A 55 12.08 21.36 29.86
N ALA A 56 12.45 21.53 28.59
CA ALA A 56 13.51 22.41 28.14
C ALA A 56 13.18 23.91 28.31
N VAL A 57 11.90 24.29 28.23
CA VAL A 57 11.45 25.65 28.54
C VAL A 57 11.74 26.01 30.00
N ARG A 58 11.54 25.06 30.93
CA ARG A 58 11.83 25.26 32.36
C ARG A 58 13.31 25.13 32.69
N SER A 59 14.01 24.23 32.02
CA SER A 59 15.41 23.93 32.26
C SER A 59 16.10 23.62 30.92
N PRO A 60 16.65 24.65 30.25
CA PRO A 60 17.38 24.47 29.01
C PRO A 60 18.59 23.56 29.20
N TRP A 61 18.93 22.78 28.17
CA TRP A 61 20.04 21.83 28.23
C TRP A 61 20.81 21.76 26.91
N GLU A 62 22.04 21.26 26.95
CA GLU A 62 22.88 21.18 25.76
C GLU A 62 22.71 19.85 25.01
N LEU A 63 22.46 19.93 23.70
CA LEU A 63 22.56 18.83 22.75
C LEU A 63 23.97 18.81 22.18
N SER A 64 24.65 17.66 22.29
CA SER A 64 26.03 17.51 21.83
C SER A 64 26.11 16.55 20.65
N MET A 65 26.26 17.09 19.45
CA MET A 65 26.21 16.35 18.19
C MET A 65 27.60 15.93 17.75
N ALA A 66 27.75 14.63 17.44
CA ALA A 66 28.94 14.12 16.77
C ALA A 66 28.92 14.46 15.28
N PHE A 67 30.09 14.49 14.65
CA PHE A 67 30.22 14.83 13.22
C PHE A 67 29.28 14.01 12.30
N PRO A 68 29.14 12.68 12.45
CA PRO A 68 28.18 11.92 11.64
C PRO A 68 26.72 12.36 11.79
N GLN A 69 26.32 12.80 13.00
CA GLN A 69 24.95 13.31 13.23
C GLN A 69 24.72 14.64 12.51
N ILE A 70 25.75 15.49 12.39
CA ILE A 70 25.65 16.74 11.64
C ILE A 70 25.46 16.43 10.15
N ILE A 71 26.22 15.48 9.59
CA ILE A 71 26.05 15.06 8.20
C ILE A 71 24.65 14.46 7.97
N ALA A 72 24.17 13.61 8.89
CA ALA A 72 22.82 13.03 8.79
C ALA A 72 21.73 14.10 8.83
N LEU A 73 21.87 15.13 9.69
CA LEU A 73 20.93 16.26 9.76
C LEU A 73 20.96 17.08 8.47
N MET A 74 22.14 17.30 7.88
CA MET A 74 22.26 18.00 6.60
C MET A 74 21.61 17.20 5.47
N LEU A 75 21.84 15.87 5.40
CA LEU A 75 21.20 14.99 4.42
C LEU A 75 19.67 15.02 4.55
N ALA A 76 19.15 14.90 5.77
CA ALA A 76 17.70 14.87 5.98
C ALA A 76 17.05 16.24 5.76
N ALA A 77 17.70 17.34 6.14
CA ALA A 77 17.24 18.68 5.81
C ALA A 77 17.29 18.95 4.29
N TYR A 78 18.36 18.52 3.61
CA TYR A 78 18.47 18.60 2.17
C TYR A 78 17.35 17.81 1.47
N SER A 79 17.01 16.62 1.99
CA SER A 79 15.88 15.84 1.48
C SER A 79 14.57 16.64 1.52
N CYS A 80 14.27 17.33 2.64
CA CYS A 80 13.12 18.24 2.71
C CYS A 80 13.19 19.35 1.67
N LEU A 81 14.36 19.97 1.47
CA LEU A 81 14.51 21.06 0.49
C LEU A 81 14.28 20.58 -0.95
N THR A 82 14.79 19.39 -1.31
CA THR A 82 14.59 18.85 -2.66
C THR A 82 13.12 18.61 -2.99
N THR A 83 12.26 18.34 -2.01
CA THR A 83 10.81 18.18 -2.28
C THR A 83 10.18 19.44 -2.88
N LEU A 84 10.74 20.64 -2.65
CA LEU A 84 10.24 21.88 -3.25
C LEU A 84 10.31 21.87 -4.78
N LEU A 85 11.18 21.05 -5.38
CA LEU A 85 11.26 20.86 -6.84
C LEU A 85 9.97 20.24 -7.41
N LEU A 86 9.22 19.49 -6.59
CA LEU A 86 7.95 18.91 -6.99
C LEU A 86 6.85 19.96 -7.13
N LEU A 87 7.00 21.18 -6.57
CA LEU A 87 6.02 22.26 -6.78
C LEU A 87 5.96 22.72 -8.24
N GLU A 88 7.01 22.48 -9.02
CA GLU A 88 7.04 22.79 -10.45
C GLU A 88 6.56 21.60 -11.28
N SER A 89 7.02 20.38 -10.96
CA SER A 89 6.74 19.21 -11.79
C SER A 89 5.46 18.43 -11.42
N LEU A 90 5.19 18.25 -10.12
CA LEU A 90 4.08 17.43 -9.60
C LEU A 90 3.52 18.04 -8.30
N PRO A 91 2.79 19.16 -8.37
CA PRO A 91 2.34 19.90 -7.19
C PRO A 91 1.46 19.09 -6.24
N GLU A 92 0.61 18.19 -6.77
CA GLU A 92 -0.28 17.35 -5.95
C GLU A 92 0.48 16.35 -5.08
N VAL A 93 1.68 15.98 -5.51
CA VAL A 93 2.57 15.00 -4.86
C VAL A 93 3.38 15.64 -3.74
N PHE A 94 3.68 16.93 -3.84
CA PHE A 94 4.56 17.64 -2.90
C PHE A 94 4.24 17.39 -1.41
N PRO A 95 2.98 17.49 -0.93
CA PRO A 95 2.68 17.28 0.50
C PRO A 95 3.01 15.87 0.99
N VAL A 96 2.84 14.86 0.12
CA VAL A 96 3.13 13.45 0.43
C VAL A 96 4.63 13.27 0.61
N SER A 97 5.40 13.71 -0.39
CA SER A 97 6.86 13.63 -0.40
C SER A 97 7.48 14.43 0.73
N LEU A 98 6.99 15.65 0.98
CA LEU A 98 7.41 16.47 2.12
C LEU A 98 7.16 15.76 3.43
N GLY A 99 6.00 15.11 3.60
CA GLY A 99 5.70 14.30 4.79
C GLY A 99 6.79 13.26 5.04
N TYR A 100 7.16 12.45 4.03
CA TYR A 100 8.18 11.41 4.18
C TYR A 100 9.57 11.99 4.45
N ALA A 101 9.96 13.08 3.77
CA ALA A 101 11.23 13.77 4.01
C ALA A 101 11.30 14.37 5.43
N MET A 102 10.23 15.03 5.87
CA MET A 102 10.13 15.57 7.24
C MET A 102 10.20 14.45 8.28
N ASN A 103 9.58 13.29 8.00
CA ASN A 103 9.65 12.15 8.88
C ASN A 103 11.06 11.53 8.95
N PHE A 104 11.80 11.50 7.84
CA PHE A 104 13.23 11.14 7.86
C PHE A 104 14.04 12.09 8.74
N LEU A 105 13.85 13.42 8.59
CA LEU A 105 14.50 14.41 9.46
C LEU A 105 14.09 14.24 10.93
N LEU A 106 12.82 13.97 11.20
CA LEU A 106 12.31 13.69 12.55
C LEU A 106 13.02 12.50 13.19
N PHE A 107 13.31 11.45 12.42
CA PHE A 107 14.03 10.26 12.89
C PHE A 107 15.50 10.54 13.17
N VAL A 108 16.15 11.36 12.33
CA VAL A 108 17.53 11.80 12.60
C VAL A 108 17.57 12.68 13.86
N VAL A 109 16.60 13.60 14.04
CA VAL A 109 16.45 14.38 15.27
C VAL A 109 16.25 13.47 16.47
N PHE A 110 15.40 12.43 16.36
CA PHE A 110 15.22 11.43 17.40
C PHE A 110 16.55 10.74 17.77
N SER A 111 17.38 10.36 16.80
CA SER A 111 18.71 9.78 17.04
C SER A 111 19.62 10.72 17.86
N VAL A 112 19.56 12.03 17.61
CA VAL A 112 20.31 13.04 18.35
C VAL A 112 19.79 13.16 19.78
N LEU A 113 18.48 13.20 19.97
CA LEU A 113 17.85 13.31 21.29
C LEU A 113 18.19 12.12 22.19
N ILE A 114 18.11 10.89 21.68
CA ILE A 114 18.40 9.68 22.48
C ILE A 114 19.89 9.52 22.78
N SER A 115 20.79 10.11 21.98
CA SER A 115 22.25 9.98 22.19
C SER A 115 22.73 10.62 23.51
N LYS A 116 21.89 11.44 24.16
CA LYS A 116 22.15 11.96 25.51
C LYS A 116 21.80 10.96 26.62
N ASP A 117 20.88 10.03 26.39
CA ASP A 117 20.44 9.10 27.42
C ASP A 117 21.58 8.19 27.90
N SER A 118 21.44 7.66 29.13
CA SER A 118 22.44 6.75 29.70
C SER A 118 22.47 5.42 28.96
N GLY A 119 23.63 4.78 28.93
CA GLY A 119 23.84 3.50 28.23
C GLY A 119 22.91 2.42 28.77
N ASP A 120 22.71 2.37 30.08
CA ASP A 120 21.79 1.40 30.69
C ASP A 120 20.35 1.60 30.24
N LYS A 121 19.91 2.85 30.04
CA LYS A 121 18.56 3.16 29.54
C LYS A 121 18.41 2.74 28.08
N LEU A 122 19.39 3.03 27.23
CA LEU A 122 19.37 2.58 25.84
C LEU A 122 19.52 1.06 25.71
N LEU A 123 20.26 0.39 26.58
CA LEU A 123 20.29 -1.07 26.64
C LEU A 123 18.92 -1.66 26.99
N ILE A 124 18.11 -0.99 27.82
CA ILE A 124 16.73 -1.42 28.05
C ILE A 124 15.90 -1.26 26.76
N PHE A 125 16.05 -0.14 26.04
CA PHE A 125 15.32 0.08 24.78
C PHE A 125 15.71 -0.92 23.70
N LEU A 126 17.00 -1.24 23.57
CA LEU A 126 17.49 -2.27 22.66
C LEU A 126 16.83 -3.62 22.96
N GLN A 127 16.67 -3.98 24.24
CA GLN A 127 15.98 -5.21 24.62
C GLN A 127 14.49 -5.19 24.25
N ILE A 128 13.82 -4.03 24.32
CA ILE A 128 12.43 -3.88 23.85
C ILE A 128 12.36 -4.11 22.33
N PHE A 129 13.29 -3.55 21.54
CA PHE A 129 13.38 -3.83 20.10
C PHE A 129 13.61 -5.33 19.83
N ILE A 130 14.50 -5.97 20.59
CA ILE A 130 14.77 -7.41 20.45
C ILE A 130 13.53 -8.24 20.78
N VAL A 131 12.77 -7.90 21.81
CA VAL A 131 11.53 -8.63 22.15
C VAL A 131 10.45 -8.40 21.10
N ALA A 132 10.30 -7.18 20.58
CA ALA A 132 9.39 -6.91 19.45
C ALA A 132 9.79 -7.71 18.20
N GLY A 133 11.08 -7.73 17.88
CA GLY A 133 11.65 -8.56 16.80
C GLY A 133 11.45 -10.05 17.02
N LEU A 134 11.57 -10.54 18.26
CA LEU A 134 11.29 -11.93 18.61
C LEU A 134 9.81 -12.29 18.38
N VAL A 135 8.87 -11.41 18.75
CA VAL A 135 7.44 -11.64 18.49
C VAL A 135 7.18 -11.77 16.99
N ILE A 136 7.77 -10.90 16.18
CA ILE A 136 7.68 -10.97 14.71
C ILE A 136 8.33 -12.24 14.18
N ALA A 137 9.51 -12.61 14.69
CA ALA A 137 10.24 -13.81 14.27
C ALA A 137 9.44 -15.09 14.58
N LEU A 138 8.83 -15.17 15.75
CA LEU A 138 8.00 -16.31 16.14
C LEU A 138 6.74 -16.41 15.28
N ASP A 139 6.07 -15.30 14.99
CA ASP A 139 4.94 -15.28 14.06
C ASP A 139 5.35 -15.69 12.64
N ALA A 140 6.49 -15.18 12.15
CA ALA A 140 7.02 -15.55 10.84
C ALA A 140 7.35 -17.06 10.75
N LEU A 141 8.00 -17.62 11.77
CA LEU A 141 8.26 -19.07 11.82
C LEU A 141 6.98 -19.87 11.91
N PHE A 142 6.03 -19.45 12.74
CA PHE A 142 4.74 -20.12 12.84
C PHE A 142 4.04 -20.10 11.47
N ALA A 143 3.92 -18.94 10.83
CA ALA A 143 3.32 -18.78 9.51
C ALA A 143 4.01 -19.61 8.43
N PHE A 144 5.34 -19.70 8.49
CA PHE A 144 6.10 -20.55 7.58
C PHE A 144 5.71 -22.02 7.73
N TYR A 145 5.70 -22.56 8.95
CA TYR A 145 5.41 -23.98 9.17
C TYR A 145 3.92 -24.34 9.13
N SER A 146 3.02 -23.45 9.54
CA SER A 146 1.58 -23.72 9.61
C SER A 146 0.82 -23.30 8.35
N GLY A 147 1.40 -22.43 7.52
CA GLY A 147 0.67 -21.73 6.46
C GLY A 147 -0.21 -20.57 6.95
N THR A 148 -0.27 -20.31 8.27
CA THR A 148 -1.16 -19.32 8.89
C THR A 148 -0.42 -18.36 9.84
N SER A 149 -0.54 -17.05 9.64
CA SER A 149 0.03 -16.04 10.56
C SER A 149 -0.91 -15.76 11.73
N LEU A 150 -0.39 -15.71 12.96
CA LEU A 150 -1.14 -15.35 14.18
C LEU A 150 -1.45 -13.85 14.22
N LEU A 151 -0.53 -13.02 13.74
CA LEU A 151 -0.66 -11.56 13.80
C LEU A 151 -1.47 -10.97 12.64
N TRP A 152 -1.41 -11.57 11.45
CA TRP A 152 -2.04 -11.03 10.24
C TRP A 152 -3.13 -11.94 9.65
N GLY A 153 -3.08 -13.25 9.93
CA GLY A 153 -4.06 -14.21 9.42
C GLY A 153 -3.98 -14.39 7.91
N THR A 154 -2.79 -14.36 7.31
CA THR A 154 -2.59 -14.87 5.94
C THR A 154 -2.70 -16.37 5.93
N GLU A 155 -3.43 -16.92 4.95
CA GLU A 155 -3.53 -18.35 4.71
C GLU A 155 -2.84 -18.68 3.38
N SER A 156 -1.83 -19.53 3.41
CA SER A 156 -1.17 -20.05 2.21
C SER A 156 -0.60 -21.45 2.47
N ALA A 157 0.01 -22.06 1.45
CA ALA A 157 0.66 -23.36 1.61
C ALA A 157 1.77 -23.30 2.70
N PRO A 158 1.84 -24.30 3.60
CA PRO A 158 2.97 -24.47 4.51
C PRO A 158 4.31 -24.53 3.76
N LEU A 159 5.39 -24.18 4.46
CA LEU A 159 6.77 -24.10 3.94
C LEU A 159 6.96 -23.12 2.78
N SER A 160 6.02 -22.20 2.57
CA SER A 160 6.16 -21.12 1.59
C SER A 160 6.96 -19.96 2.17
N ARG A 161 8.02 -19.55 1.46
CA ARG A 161 8.85 -18.37 1.79
C ARG A 161 8.00 -17.12 2.03
N GLY A 162 6.94 -16.93 1.23
CA GLY A 162 6.06 -15.75 1.30
C GLY A 162 5.44 -15.53 2.68
N ASN A 163 5.23 -16.61 3.46
CA ASN A 163 4.61 -16.54 4.78
C ASN A 163 5.46 -15.85 5.83
N LEU A 164 6.77 -15.71 5.60
CA LEU A 164 7.66 -14.98 6.49
C LEU A 164 7.37 -13.47 6.51
N ALA A 165 6.50 -12.96 5.66
CA ALA A 165 6.11 -11.55 5.65
C ALA A 165 5.53 -11.08 6.99
N SER A 166 4.85 -11.95 7.75
CA SER A 166 4.22 -11.62 9.05
C SER A 166 3.43 -10.29 8.99
N VAL A 167 3.34 -9.55 10.10
CA VAL A 167 2.75 -8.20 10.18
C VAL A 167 3.66 -7.12 9.55
N ILE A 168 4.85 -7.49 9.09
CA ILE A 168 5.78 -6.60 8.39
C ILE A 168 5.34 -6.41 6.93
N GLY A 169 4.71 -7.41 6.32
CA GLY A 169 4.14 -7.35 4.97
C GLY A 169 5.11 -7.70 3.84
N ASN A 170 6.37 -8.02 4.17
CA ASN A 170 7.34 -8.48 3.18
C ASN A 170 8.41 -9.36 3.84
N VAL A 171 8.78 -10.44 3.15
CA VAL A 171 9.82 -11.37 3.60
C VAL A 171 11.18 -10.68 3.71
N ASN A 172 11.56 -9.86 2.73
CA ASN A 172 12.87 -9.21 2.68
C ASN A 172 13.07 -8.32 3.91
N PHE A 173 12.08 -7.51 4.26
CA PHE A 173 12.17 -6.62 5.42
C PHE A 173 12.12 -7.34 6.75
N THR A 174 11.35 -8.42 6.85
CA THR A 174 11.35 -9.25 8.05
C THR A 174 12.75 -9.81 8.27
N THR A 175 13.36 -10.38 7.22
CA THR A 175 14.71 -10.94 7.28
C THR A 175 15.78 -9.89 7.55
N ASP A 176 15.64 -8.69 6.99
CA ASP A 176 16.54 -7.56 7.23
C ASP A 176 16.45 -7.09 8.69
N LEU A 177 15.24 -6.95 9.25
CA LEU A 177 15.03 -6.61 10.67
C LEU A 177 15.72 -7.64 11.58
N MET A 178 15.54 -8.94 11.28
CA MET A 178 16.21 -10.01 12.01
C MET A 178 17.73 -9.89 11.91
N GLY A 179 18.24 -9.58 10.70
CA GLY A 179 19.66 -9.32 10.45
C GLY A 179 20.19 -8.17 11.31
N MET A 180 19.56 -7.00 11.25
CA MET A 180 19.94 -5.81 12.03
C MET A 180 19.99 -6.08 13.54
N LEU A 181 19.08 -6.93 14.06
CA LEU A 181 19.05 -7.33 15.47
C LEU A 181 20.06 -8.41 15.84
N LEU A 182 20.51 -9.23 14.88
CA LEU A 182 21.32 -10.42 15.11
C LEU A 182 22.61 -10.13 15.89
N LEU A 183 23.35 -9.09 15.49
CA LEU A 183 24.62 -8.71 16.14
C LEU A 183 24.42 -8.02 17.49
N PRO A 184 23.50 -7.05 17.65
CA PRO A 184 23.12 -6.56 18.98
C PRO A 184 22.69 -7.67 19.96
N VAL A 185 21.97 -8.70 19.49
CA VAL A 185 21.62 -9.88 20.31
C VAL A 185 22.87 -10.70 20.66
N ALA A 186 23.76 -10.96 19.70
CA ALA A 186 25.02 -11.65 19.95
C ALA A 186 25.84 -10.96 21.04
N PHE A 187 25.89 -9.63 21.06
CA PHE A 187 26.52 -8.88 22.15
C PHE A 187 25.91 -9.20 23.52
N LEU A 188 24.59 -9.25 23.65
CA LEU A 188 23.91 -9.58 24.91
C LEU A 188 24.13 -11.03 25.36
N VAL A 189 24.38 -11.95 24.42
CA VAL A 189 24.82 -13.33 24.71
C VAL A 189 26.20 -13.33 25.35
N VAL A 190 27.17 -12.61 24.76
CA VAL A 190 28.58 -12.79 25.14
C VAL A 190 29.06 -11.79 26.18
N THR A 191 28.46 -10.61 26.31
CA THR A 191 28.99 -9.52 27.16
C THR A 191 29.04 -9.88 28.65
N LYS A 192 30.11 -9.48 29.33
CA LYS A 192 30.21 -9.51 30.80
C LYS A 192 29.73 -8.22 31.46
N LYS A 193 29.26 -7.23 30.69
CA LYS A 193 28.59 -6.05 31.25
C LYS A 193 27.35 -6.52 32.03
N PRO A 194 27.15 -6.08 33.29
CA PRO A 194 25.98 -6.46 34.06
C PRO A 194 24.75 -5.81 33.45
N VAL A 195 23.83 -6.62 32.92
CA VAL A 195 22.57 -6.15 32.34
C VAL A 195 21.40 -6.70 33.13
N TRP A 196 21.45 -7.98 33.52
CA TRP A 196 20.43 -8.62 34.36
C TRP A 196 21.06 -9.06 35.68
N LYS A 197 20.26 -9.14 36.75
CA LYS A 197 20.72 -9.72 38.02
C LYS A 197 21.18 -11.18 37.84
N ARG A 198 20.46 -11.95 37.02
CA ARG A 198 20.77 -13.34 36.66
C ARG A 198 21.40 -13.39 35.27
N GLU A 199 22.71 -13.18 35.22
CA GLU A 199 23.48 -13.11 33.97
C GLU A 199 23.40 -14.40 33.14
N THR A 200 23.46 -15.59 33.74
CA THR A 200 23.35 -16.85 32.99
C THR A 200 21.99 -16.99 32.29
N LEU A 201 20.89 -16.64 32.97
CA LEU A 201 19.55 -16.67 32.40
C LEU A 201 19.44 -15.71 31.20
N ARG A 202 19.99 -14.51 31.33
CA ARG A 202 20.07 -13.52 30.25
C ARG A 202 20.74 -14.10 29.01
N ARG A 203 21.90 -14.72 29.18
CA ARG A 203 22.70 -15.24 28.07
C ARG A 203 22.02 -16.43 27.38
N VAL A 204 21.40 -17.33 28.16
CA VAL A 204 20.60 -18.43 27.59
C VAL A 204 19.41 -17.88 26.82
N PHE A 205 18.67 -16.92 27.39
CA PHE A 205 17.55 -16.27 26.71
C PHE A 205 17.98 -15.67 25.36
N TYR A 206 19.01 -14.83 25.34
CA TYR A 206 19.46 -14.21 24.08
C TYR A 206 20.12 -15.19 23.12
N LEU A 207 20.65 -16.33 23.59
CA LEU A 207 21.15 -17.38 22.70
C LEU A 207 20.00 -18.07 21.96
N VAL A 208 18.88 -18.32 22.65
CA VAL A 208 17.64 -18.81 22.02
C VAL A 208 17.11 -17.78 21.04
N VAL A 209 17.01 -16.51 21.44
CA VAL A 209 16.58 -15.43 20.53
C VAL A 209 17.47 -15.36 19.30
N PHE A 210 18.80 -15.36 19.46
CA PHE A 210 19.76 -15.37 18.35
C PHE A 210 19.50 -16.52 17.39
N SER A 211 19.24 -17.73 17.92
CA SER A 211 18.93 -18.91 17.12
C SER A 211 17.67 -18.71 16.29
N VAL A 212 16.60 -18.20 16.89
CA VAL A 212 15.33 -17.91 16.20
C VAL A 212 15.51 -16.88 15.09
N LEU A 213 16.21 -15.77 15.36
CA LEU A 213 16.49 -14.75 14.34
C LEU A 213 17.29 -15.33 13.18
N LEU A 214 18.32 -16.13 13.48
CA LEU A 214 19.16 -16.78 12.46
C LEU A 214 18.36 -17.75 11.59
N VAL A 215 17.46 -18.54 12.19
CA VAL A 215 16.58 -19.44 11.45
C VAL A 215 15.70 -18.65 10.47
N VAL A 216 15.05 -17.57 10.92
CA VAL A 216 14.22 -16.73 10.03
C VAL A 216 15.04 -16.16 8.87
N ILE A 217 16.26 -15.69 9.12
CA ILE A 217 17.17 -15.20 8.07
C ILE A 217 17.44 -16.31 7.04
N LEU A 218 17.74 -17.53 7.48
CA LEU A 218 18.04 -18.66 6.59
C LEU A 218 16.83 -19.09 5.76
N ILE A 219 15.66 -19.29 6.37
CA ILE A 219 14.42 -19.62 5.64
C ILE A 219 14.04 -18.48 4.67
N GLY A 220 14.34 -17.24 5.05
CA GLY A 220 14.10 -16.04 4.27
C GLY A 220 14.72 -15.99 2.87
N GLN A 221 15.81 -16.73 2.63
CA GLN A 221 16.51 -16.78 1.33
C GLN A 221 16.82 -15.42 0.68
N THR A 222 16.92 -14.36 1.49
CA THR A 222 17.16 -13.00 1.02
C THR A 222 18.67 -12.78 0.87
N ARG A 223 19.17 -12.86 -0.37
CA ARG A 223 20.61 -12.79 -0.70
C ARG A 223 21.29 -11.52 -0.17
N SER A 224 20.63 -10.38 -0.32
CA SER A 224 21.15 -9.09 0.12
C SER A 224 21.39 -9.08 1.64
N VAL A 225 20.46 -9.63 2.42
CA VAL A 225 20.61 -9.81 3.88
C VAL A 225 21.77 -10.74 4.23
N TYR A 226 22.00 -11.83 3.48
CA TYR A 226 23.17 -12.69 3.70
C TYR A 226 24.48 -11.94 3.51
N TYR A 227 24.62 -11.21 2.40
CA TYR A 227 25.80 -10.40 2.13
C TYR A 227 25.98 -9.31 3.19
N SER A 228 24.90 -8.69 3.65
CA SER A 228 24.92 -7.71 4.73
C SER A 228 25.39 -8.29 6.06
N VAL A 229 24.89 -9.47 6.46
CA VAL A 229 25.34 -10.15 7.69
C VAL A 229 26.81 -10.52 7.59
N ILE A 230 27.25 -11.09 6.46
CA ILE A 230 28.67 -11.45 6.24
C ILE A 230 29.56 -10.20 6.27
N GLY A 231 29.18 -9.12 5.57
CA GLY A 231 29.92 -7.86 5.56
C GLY A 231 30.02 -7.24 6.95
N SER A 232 28.94 -7.28 7.74
CA SER A 232 28.95 -6.82 9.12
C SER A 232 29.79 -7.70 10.06
N LEU A 233 29.85 -9.01 9.84
CA LEU A 233 30.77 -9.90 10.56
C LEU A 233 32.23 -9.58 10.24
N ILE A 234 32.56 -9.37 8.95
CA ILE A 234 33.90 -8.95 8.52
C ILE A 234 34.28 -7.64 9.21
N PHE A 235 33.38 -6.65 9.22
CA PHE A 235 33.59 -5.39 9.94
C PHE A 235 33.93 -5.62 11.42
N VAL A 236 33.13 -6.43 12.13
CA VAL A 236 33.39 -6.75 13.56
C VAL A 236 34.74 -7.42 13.74
N VAL A 237 35.12 -8.38 12.89
CA VAL A 237 36.40 -9.10 12.96
C VAL A 237 37.58 -8.16 12.73
N LEU A 238 37.53 -7.32 11.69
CA LEU A 238 38.59 -6.38 11.34
C LEU A 238 38.83 -5.38 12.48
N PHE A 239 37.78 -4.71 12.97
CA PHE A 239 37.91 -3.73 14.05
C PHE A 239 38.21 -4.38 15.41
N SER A 240 37.75 -5.60 15.66
CA SER A 240 38.14 -6.36 16.86
C SER A 240 39.63 -6.74 16.82
N THR A 241 40.21 -6.98 15.64
CA THR A 241 41.65 -7.23 15.49
C THR A 241 42.47 -6.01 15.92
N VAL A 242 42.02 -4.80 15.58
CA VAL A 242 42.63 -3.55 16.07
C VAL A 242 42.55 -3.44 17.60
N LEU A 243 41.43 -3.83 18.21
CA LEU A 243 41.31 -3.88 19.67
C LEU A 243 42.25 -4.92 20.31
N LEU A 244 42.42 -6.08 19.68
CA LEU A 244 43.32 -7.14 20.15
C LEU A 244 44.78 -6.66 20.13
N ILE A 245 45.19 -5.92 19.10
CA ILE A 245 46.52 -5.31 19.02
C ILE A 245 46.70 -4.28 20.15
N ARG A 246 45.71 -3.40 20.36
CA ARG A 246 45.78 -2.31 21.36
C ARG A 246 45.75 -2.79 22.80
N PHE A 247 44.80 -3.66 23.17
CA PHE A 247 44.54 -4.06 24.55
C PHE A 247 45.17 -5.39 24.94
N ARG A 248 45.86 -6.05 23.99
CA ARG A 248 46.30 -7.46 24.06
C ARG A 248 45.11 -8.42 24.20
N PRO A 249 45.27 -9.71 23.82
CA PRO A 249 44.17 -10.68 23.87
C PRO A 249 43.52 -10.79 25.26
N LYS A 250 44.32 -10.79 26.34
CA LYS A 250 43.81 -10.86 27.72
C LYS A 250 42.84 -9.72 28.04
N GLY A 251 43.10 -8.49 27.59
CA GLY A 251 42.24 -7.33 27.82
C GLY A 251 40.88 -7.47 27.13
N VAL A 252 40.87 -7.86 25.84
CA VAL A 252 39.62 -8.02 25.06
C VAL A 252 38.80 -9.22 25.54
N PHE A 253 39.44 -10.38 25.80
CA PHE A 253 38.72 -11.57 26.26
C PHE A 253 38.13 -11.43 27.68
N THR A 254 38.53 -10.42 28.46
CA THR A 254 37.85 -10.11 29.73
C THR A 254 36.48 -9.44 29.53
N ALA A 255 36.20 -8.90 28.34
CA ALA A 255 34.93 -8.27 28.02
C ALA A 255 33.79 -9.29 27.79
N PHE A 256 34.14 -10.55 27.47
CA PHE A 256 33.18 -11.58 27.09
C PHE A 256 33.24 -12.85 27.94
N SER A 257 32.14 -13.60 27.93
CA SER A 257 32.07 -14.97 28.41
C SER A 257 32.55 -15.93 27.33
N ARG A 258 33.68 -16.61 27.59
CA ARG A 258 34.27 -17.58 26.65
C ARG A 258 33.33 -18.76 26.36
N LEU A 259 32.66 -19.26 27.41
CA LEU A 259 31.68 -20.34 27.28
C LEU A 259 30.55 -19.94 26.33
N PHE A 260 29.93 -18.78 26.56
CA PHE A 260 28.80 -18.35 25.73
C PHE A 260 29.23 -17.91 24.32
N LEU A 261 30.46 -17.44 24.13
CA LEU A 261 31.01 -17.21 22.79
C LEU A 261 31.18 -18.54 22.04
N LEU A 262 31.71 -19.58 22.68
CA LEU A 262 31.81 -20.91 22.09
C LEU A 262 30.43 -21.49 21.77
N LEU A 263 29.48 -21.40 22.70
CA LEU A 263 28.10 -21.84 22.47
C LEU A 263 27.43 -21.07 21.33
N LEU A 264 27.63 -19.76 21.24
CA LEU A 264 27.13 -18.94 20.13
C LEU A 264 27.66 -19.47 18.79
N LEU A 265 28.98 -19.70 18.67
CA LEU A 265 29.59 -20.24 17.45
C LEU A 265 29.07 -21.64 17.12
N LEU A 266 28.97 -22.53 18.10
CA LEU A 266 28.44 -23.88 17.90
C LEU A 266 26.97 -23.85 17.44
N VAL A 267 26.15 -23.00 18.04
CA VAL A 267 24.75 -22.80 17.65
C VAL A 267 24.65 -22.22 16.25
N THR A 268 25.48 -21.22 15.89
CA THR A 268 25.52 -20.69 14.52
C THR A 268 25.83 -21.80 13.52
N VAL A 269 26.88 -22.59 13.75
CA VAL A 269 27.26 -23.71 12.87
C VAL A 269 26.15 -24.74 12.78
N ALA A 270 25.57 -25.15 13.92
CA ALA A 270 24.51 -26.15 13.95
C ALA A 270 23.24 -25.67 13.21
N VAL A 271 22.82 -24.43 13.40
CA VAL A 271 21.65 -23.86 12.72
C VAL A 271 21.91 -23.73 11.22
N VAL A 272 23.06 -23.19 10.81
CA VAL A 272 23.42 -23.07 9.38
C VAL A 272 23.48 -24.45 8.74
N TRP A 273 24.13 -25.43 9.38
CA TRP A 273 24.19 -26.80 8.88
C TRP A 273 22.80 -27.41 8.70
N THR A 274 21.95 -27.30 9.73
CA THR A 274 20.59 -27.85 9.72
C THR A 274 19.72 -27.23 8.63
N TYR A 275 19.78 -25.91 8.45
CA TYR A 275 18.92 -25.21 7.48
C TYR A 275 19.54 -25.09 6.08
N SER A 276 20.73 -25.66 5.87
CA SER A 276 21.37 -25.74 4.53
C SER A 276 21.16 -27.08 3.83
N GLY A 277 20.72 -28.12 4.56
CA GLY A 277 20.50 -29.47 4.02
C GLY A 277 19.02 -29.86 4.00
N ASP A 278 18.72 -30.94 3.28
CA ASP A 278 17.39 -31.55 3.27
C ASP A 278 17.17 -32.39 4.54
N ASN A 279 16.13 -32.09 5.31
CA ASN A 279 15.73 -32.79 6.52
C ASN A 279 14.27 -32.49 6.88
N PHE A 280 13.77 -33.03 7.99
CA PHE A 280 12.36 -32.88 8.38
C PHE A 280 11.90 -31.42 8.61
N LEU A 281 12.82 -30.48 8.90
CA LEU A 281 12.51 -29.05 9.09
C LEU A 281 12.46 -28.30 7.76
N THR A 282 13.20 -28.74 6.75
CA THR A 282 13.30 -28.05 5.45
C THR A 282 12.46 -28.75 4.37
N GLN A 283 12.31 -30.08 4.43
CA GLN A 283 11.60 -30.93 3.46
C GLN A 283 11.96 -30.61 2.00
N GLY A 284 13.23 -30.32 1.74
CA GLY A 284 13.72 -29.90 0.43
C GLY A 284 13.17 -28.57 -0.09
N SER A 285 12.36 -27.84 0.68
CA SER A 285 11.68 -26.62 0.22
C SER A 285 12.63 -25.42 -0.01
N PHE A 286 13.80 -25.45 0.61
CA PHE A 286 14.83 -24.43 0.42
C PHE A 286 16.23 -24.96 0.75
N SER A 287 17.25 -24.42 0.07
CA SER A 287 18.67 -24.65 0.37
C SER A 287 19.44 -23.32 0.39
N PHE A 288 20.17 -23.08 1.47
CA PHE A 288 21.04 -21.90 1.61
C PHE A 288 22.20 -21.92 0.61
N SER A 289 22.83 -23.08 0.42
CA SER A 289 24.00 -23.23 -0.46
C SER A 289 23.65 -22.98 -1.92
N GLU A 290 22.54 -23.54 -2.38
CA GLU A 290 21.95 -23.28 -3.69
C GLU A 290 21.68 -21.79 -3.90
N ARG A 291 21.13 -21.10 -2.89
CA ARG A 291 20.77 -19.68 -3.05
C ARG A 291 21.99 -18.77 -3.26
N LEU A 292 23.17 -19.16 -2.77
CA LEU A 292 24.44 -18.48 -3.03
C LEU A 292 25.01 -18.78 -4.42
N THR A 293 24.76 -19.97 -4.99
CA THR A 293 25.31 -20.39 -6.30
C THR A 293 24.41 -20.01 -7.49
N TYR A 294 23.08 -19.97 -7.35
CA TYR A 294 22.11 -19.63 -8.41
C TYR A 294 22.07 -18.14 -8.82
N THR A 295 23.21 -17.46 -8.80
CA THR A 295 23.31 -15.98 -8.92
C THR A 295 22.95 -15.45 -10.32
N PHE A 296 22.93 -16.29 -11.36
CA PHE A 296 22.82 -15.84 -12.77
C PHE A 296 21.70 -16.49 -13.61
N GLU A 297 20.89 -17.41 -13.07
CA GLU A 297 19.91 -18.18 -13.87
C GLU A 297 18.45 -17.63 -13.83
N ASP A 298 18.10 -16.80 -12.85
CA ASP A 298 16.77 -16.15 -12.77
C ASP A 298 16.81 -14.80 -13.50
N SER A 299 16.83 -14.86 -14.84
CA SER A 299 16.99 -13.68 -15.71
C SER A 299 15.88 -12.65 -15.51
N ILE A 300 14.65 -13.09 -15.20
CA ILE A 300 13.49 -12.19 -15.04
C ILE A 300 13.68 -11.27 -13.82
N SER A 301 14.06 -11.81 -12.66
CA SER A 301 14.26 -10.98 -11.46
C SER A 301 15.46 -10.03 -11.59
N VAL A 302 16.50 -10.41 -12.33
CA VAL A 302 17.68 -9.56 -12.55
C VAL A 302 17.35 -8.45 -13.54
N ASP A 303 16.75 -8.78 -14.68
CA ASP A 303 16.41 -7.83 -15.73
C ASP A 303 15.36 -6.82 -15.25
N SER A 304 14.40 -7.25 -14.43
CA SER A 304 13.46 -6.35 -13.72
C SER A 304 14.19 -5.29 -12.90
N ARG A 305 15.21 -5.66 -12.13
CA ARG A 305 15.99 -4.72 -11.31
C ARG A 305 16.87 -3.81 -12.16
N LEU A 306 17.48 -4.35 -13.21
CA LEU A 306 18.29 -3.55 -14.14
C LEU A 306 17.42 -2.48 -14.82
N LEU A 307 16.21 -2.83 -15.28
CA LEU A 307 15.26 -1.88 -15.83
C LEU A 307 14.91 -0.78 -14.81
N GLN A 308 14.69 -1.13 -13.55
CA GLN A 308 14.40 -0.17 -12.48
C GLN A 308 15.59 0.76 -12.15
N TRP A 309 16.82 0.23 -12.19
CA TRP A 309 18.03 1.02 -12.00
C TRP A 309 18.26 2.00 -13.14
N GLU A 310 18.09 1.53 -14.38
CA GLU A 310 18.20 2.36 -15.58
C GLU A 310 17.13 3.45 -15.58
N ALA A 311 15.90 3.16 -15.14
CA ALA A 311 14.86 4.18 -14.99
C ALA A 311 15.25 5.27 -13.96
N ALA A 312 15.88 4.90 -12.84
CA ALA A 312 16.39 5.89 -11.88
C ALA A 312 17.53 6.73 -12.48
N LEU A 313 18.36 6.14 -13.36
CA LEU A 313 19.42 6.85 -14.08
C LEU A 313 18.86 7.79 -15.15
N GLU A 314 17.81 7.41 -15.87
CA GLU A 314 17.10 8.31 -16.79
C GLU A 314 16.51 9.51 -16.02
N GLN A 315 15.87 9.27 -14.88
CA GLN A 315 15.38 10.33 -14.01
C GLN A 315 16.51 11.30 -13.57
N TRP A 316 17.67 10.75 -13.20
CA TRP A 316 18.86 11.55 -12.85
C TRP A 316 19.39 12.37 -14.03
N LYS A 317 19.36 11.84 -15.26
CA LYS A 317 19.80 12.57 -16.46
C LYS A 317 18.97 13.84 -16.68
N GLY A 318 17.68 13.81 -16.34
CA GLY A 318 16.77 14.96 -16.39
C GLY A 318 17.10 16.06 -15.35
N SER A 319 17.59 15.70 -14.16
CA SER A 319 18.00 16.67 -13.13
C SER A 319 19.23 16.20 -12.34
N LYS A 320 20.42 16.53 -12.82
CA LYS A 320 21.68 15.92 -12.35
C LYS A 320 22.13 16.38 -10.97
N VAL A 321 21.96 17.67 -10.67
CA VAL A 321 22.56 18.31 -9.48
C VAL A 321 21.69 18.09 -8.25
N LEU A 322 20.42 18.49 -8.35
CA LEU A 322 19.46 18.49 -7.24
C LEU A 322 18.47 17.31 -7.27
N GLY A 323 18.42 16.55 -8.38
CA GLY A 323 17.42 15.52 -8.57
C GLY A 323 16.04 16.11 -8.86
N THR A 324 15.02 15.27 -8.75
CA THR A 324 13.62 15.63 -9.04
C THR A 324 12.77 15.79 -7.78
N GLY A 325 13.36 15.64 -6.59
CA GLY A 325 12.73 15.74 -5.28
C GLY A 325 12.69 14.40 -4.53
N PHE A 326 12.95 14.44 -3.21
CA PHE A 326 12.89 13.23 -2.37
C PHE A 326 11.53 12.52 -2.46
N GLY A 327 11.55 11.19 -2.64
CA GLY A 327 10.35 10.36 -2.80
C GLY A 327 9.67 10.43 -4.16
N SER A 328 10.28 11.08 -5.16
CA SER A 328 9.70 11.27 -6.49
C SER A 328 9.81 10.05 -7.41
N TYR A 329 10.73 9.10 -7.15
CA TYR A 329 11.03 7.99 -8.06
C TYR A 329 9.77 7.23 -8.48
N LYS A 330 8.90 6.91 -7.53
CA LYS A 330 7.69 6.12 -7.79
C LYS A 330 6.74 6.77 -8.81
N TYR A 331 6.76 8.08 -8.95
CA TYR A 331 5.91 8.83 -9.87
C TYR A 331 6.52 8.95 -11.27
N PHE A 332 7.85 9.10 -11.34
CA PHE A 332 8.57 9.17 -12.61
C PHE A 332 9.02 7.80 -13.16
N SER A 333 8.90 6.73 -12.36
CA SER A 333 9.49 5.42 -12.69
C SER A 333 8.95 4.82 -13.99
N THR A 334 7.63 4.80 -14.20
CA THR A 334 7.05 4.21 -15.41
C THR A 334 7.41 4.98 -16.69
N GLU A 335 7.40 6.32 -16.64
CA GLU A 335 7.83 7.16 -17.76
C GLU A 335 9.28 6.86 -18.13
N ASN A 336 10.17 6.88 -17.14
CA ASN A 336 11.58 6.59 -17.36
C ASN A 336 11.81 5.13 -17.83
N MET A 337 11.04 4.15 -17.32
CA MET A 337 11.08 2.78 -17.84
C MET A 337 10.64 2.74 -19.31
N GLY A 338 9.63 3.51 -19.71
CA GLY A 338 9.22 3.65 -21.11
C GLY A 338 10.36 4.13 -22.01
N VAL A 339 11.10 5.16 -21.58
CA VAL A 339 12.29 5.67 -22.29
C VAL A 339 13.38 4.59 -22.40
N VAL A 340 13.64 3.86 -21.31
CA VAL A 340 14.61 2.74 -21.33
C VAL A 340 14.15 1.65 -22.29
N LEU A 341 12.88 1.25 -22.28
CA LEU A 341 12.34 0.20 -23.13
C LEU A 341 12.38 0.56 -24.62
N ALA A 342 12.17 1.84 -24.97
CA ALA A 342 12.31 2.32 -26.34
C ALA A 342 13.73 2.12 -26.90
N THR A 343 14.75 2.20 -26.04
CA THR A 343 16.16 2.01 -26.43
C THR A 343 16.66 0.58 -26.18
N LYS A 344 16.03 -0.16 -25.27
CA LYS A 344 16.39 -1.50 -24.82
C LYS A 344 15.15 -2.41 -24.77
N PRO A 345 14.55 -2.73 -25.93
CA PRO A 345 13.29 -3.48 -26.00
C PRO A 345 13.40 -4.91 -25.45
N GLN A 346 14.62 -5.44 -25.28
CA GLN A 346 14.84 -6.75 -24.67
C GLN A 346 14.30 -6.85 -23.24
N TYR A 347 14.08 -5.74 -22.52
CA TYR A 347 13.50 -5.76 -21.18
C TYR A 347 11.97 -5.75 -21.14
N MET A 348 11.30 -5.72 -22.31
CA MET A 348 9.84 -5.61 -22.38
C MET A 348 9.11 -6.77 -21.71
N TYR A 349 9.71 -7.97 -21.70
CA TYR A 349 9.14 -9.12 -20.99
C TYR A 349 9.15 -8.96 -19.44
N ALA A 350 10.04 -8.11 -18.91
CA ALA A 350 10.15 -7.80 -17.49
C ALA A 350 9.36 -6.53 -17.08
N ALA A 351 8.86 -5.76 -18.06
CA ALA A 351 8.19 -4.48 -17.87
C ALA A 351 6.82 -4.57 -17.16
N GLY A 352 6.20 -5.76 -17.09
CA GLY A 352 4.95 -5.98 -16.35
C GLY A 352 5.09 -5.91 -14.82
N LEU A 353 6.32 -5.81 -14.29
CA LEU A 353 6.64 -5.73 -12.87
C LEU A 353 6.95 -4.28 -12.48
N ASN A 354 5.99 -3.37 -12.68
CA ASN A 354 6.11 -1.97 -12.26
C ASN A 354 6.42 -1.92 -10.75
N SER A 355 7.58 -1.36 -10.41
CA SER A 355 8.00 -1.18 -9.03
C SER A 355 8.05 0.29 -8.70
N ILE A 356 7.38 0.65 -7.60
CA ILE A 356 7.46 1.99 -7.00
C ILE A 356 8.84 2.30 -6.39
N ARG A 357 9.82 1.39 -6.49
CA ARG A 357 11.16 1.50 -5.88
C ARG A 357 12.22 0.95 -6.82
N ALA A 358 13.41 1.54 -6.79
CA ALA A 358 14.48 1.12 -7.68
C ALA A 358 15.16 -0.19 -7.26
N HIS A 359 14.84 -0.79 -6.11
CA HIS A 359 15.60 -1.94 -5.57
C HIS A 359 17.11 -1.66 -5.40
N ASN A 360 17.48 -0.39 -5.23
CA ASN A 360 18.81 0.12 -4.86
C ASN A 360 18.63 1.55 -4.34
N GLU A 361 18.76 1.76 -3.03
CA GLU A 361 18.51 3.07 -2.41
C GLU A 361 19.51 4.13 -2.89
N TYR A 362 20.73 3.75 -3.27
CA TYR A 362 21.73 4.70 -3.75
C TYR A 362 21.39 5.24 -5.14
N THR A 363 20.97 4.37 -6.05
CA THR A 363 20.52 4.77 -7.39
C THR A 363 19.22 5.56 -7.30
N GLN A 364 18.29 5.16 -6.42
CA GLN A 364 17.07 5.92 -6.17
C GLN A 364 17.37 7.30 -5.60
N MET A 365 18.26 7.40 -4.60
CA MET A 365 18.69 8.67 -4.02
C MET A 365 19.34 9.58 -5.07
N LEU A 366 20.10 9.01 -6.02
CA LEU A 366 20.68 9.77 -7.13
C LEU A 366 19.61 10.41 -8.03
N GLY A 367 18.56 9.67 -8.40
CA GLY A 367 17.45 10.20 -9.21
C GLY A 367 16.59 11.24 -8.46
N GLU A 368 16.36 11.01 -7.17
CA GLU A 368 15.49 11.87 -6.35
C GLU A 368 16.21 13.13 -5.84
N THR A 369 17.50 13.06 -5.51
CA THR A 369 18.21 14.15 -4.81
C THR A 369 19.49 14.62 -5.51
N GLY A 370 19.79 14.02 -6.66
CA GLY A 370 20.93 14.36 -7.50
C GLY A 370 22.28 13.98 -6.87
N VAL A 371 23.35 14.44 -7.52
CA VAL A 371 24.73 14.16 -7.06
C VAL A 371 25.00 14.75 -5.66
N VAL A 372 24.32 15.84 -5.28
CA VAL A 372 24.49 16.46 -3.96
C VAL A 372 23.98 15.54 -2.85
N GLY A 373 22.78 15.00 -2.99
CA GLY A 373 22.22 14.11 -1.96
C GLY A 373 22.97 12.78 -1.88
N LEU A 374 23.35 12.20 -3.02
CA LEU A 374 24.22 11.01 -3.04
C LEU A 374 25.58 11.27 -2.38
N SER A 375 26.18 12.44 -2.62
CA SER A 375 27.43 12.84 -1.98
C SER A 375 27.28 12.98 -0.47
N LEU A 376 26.15 13.49 0.02
CA LEU A 376 25.84 13.56 1.46
C LEU A 376 25.67 12.17 2.08
N VAL A 377 25.10 11.20 1.35
CA VAL A 377 25.02 9.79 1.79
C VAL A 377 26.43 9.19 1.93
N PHE A 378 27.29 9.34 0.92
CA PHE A 378 28.66 8.81 1.02
C PHE A 378 29.50 9.55 2.06
N LEU A 379 29.32 10.86 2.22
CA LEU A 379 29.95 11.63 3.28
C LEU A 379 29.50 11.13 4.66
N PHE A 380 28.22 10.78 4.82
CA PHE A 380 27.71 10.18 6.04
C PHE A 380 28.40 8.83 6.33
N ILE A 381 28.43 7.92 5.35
CA ILE A 381 29.08 6.59 5.49
C ILE A 381 30.56 6.76 5.84
N PHE A 382 31.27 7.64 5.14
CA PHE A 382 32.69 7.91 5.40
C PHE A 382 32.91 8.53 6.80
N SER A 383 32.03 9.44 7.22
CA SER A 383 32.08 10.02 8.57
C SER A 383 31.88 8.96 9.65
N MET A 384 31.02 7.97 9.41
CA MET A 384 30.79 6.83 10.30
C MET A 384 32.00 5.90 10.36
N ALA A 385 32.66 5.64 9.24
CA ALA A 385 33.90 4.86 9.20
C ALA A 385 35.02 5.55 9.99
N ILE A 386 35.21 6.86 9.80
CA ILE A 386 36.16 7.66 10.58
C ILE A 386 35.80 7.66 12.07
N HIS A 387 34.52 7.78 12.41
CA HIS A 387 34.07 7.74 13.80
C HIS A 387 34.36 6.38 14.43
N SER A 388 34.09 5.28 13.72
CA SER A 388 34.36 3.91 14.16
C SER A 388 35.85 3.70 14.43
N TRP A 389 36.71 4.17 13.51
CA TRP A 389 38.14 4.16 13.69
C TRP A 389 38.57 4.94 14.93
N LYS A 390 38.02 6.15 15.16
CA LYS A 390 38.32 6.97 16.34
C LYS A 390 37.86 6.29 17.63
N VAL A 391 36.69 5.65 17.67
CA VAL A 391 36.21 4.91 18.84
C VAL A 391 37.18 3.77 19.17
N VAL A 392 37.49 2.91 18.21
CA VAL A 392 38.34 1.74 18.41
C VAL A 392 39.79 2.12 18.76
N SER A 393 40.33 3.16 18.12
CA SER A 393 41.72 3.60 18.33
C SER A 393 41.92 4.46 19.58
N ARG A 394 40.87 5.09 20.14
CA ARG A 394 41.01 6.07 21.22
C ARG A 394 40.21 5.77 22.47
N THR A 395 39.30 4.79 22.46
CA THR A 395 38.59 4.40 23.67
C THR A 395 39.53 3.75 24.68
N ASP A 396 39.23 3.92 25.96
CA ASP A 396 39.98 3.33 27.08
C ASP A 396 39.36 2.02 27.58
N SER A 397 38.13 1.72 27.15
CA SER A 397 37.37 0.54 27.60
C SER A 397 37.14 -0.42 26.43
N PRO A 398 37.75 -1.62 26.45
CA PRO A 398 37.47 -2.63 25.42
C PRO A 398 35.98 -3.03 25.43
N LYS A 399 35.31 -3.01 26.58
CA LYS A 399 33.87 -3.32 26.69
C LYS A 399 33.02 -2.31 25.90
N ASN A 400 33.33 -1.02 26.03
CA ASN A 400 32.59 0.04 25.34
C ASN A 400 32.88 0.03 23.84
N ALA A 401 34.13 -0.25 23.45
CA ALA A 401 34.51 -0.43 22.05
C ALA A 401 33.72 -1.57 21.39
N LEU A 402 33.62 -2.71 22.07
CA LEU A 402 32.91 -3.87 21.56
C LEU A 402 31.40 -3.63 21.50
N GLU A 403 30.80 -3.04 22.54
CA GLU A 403 29.39 -2.63 22.50
C GLU A 403 29.10 -1.75 21.28
N TYR A 404 29.94 -0.74 21.04
CA TYR A 404 29.87 0.10 19.85
C TYR A 404 29.96 -0.70 18.54
N LEU A 405 30.93 -1.62 18.42
CA LEU A 405 31.12 -2.41 17.19
C LEU A 405 29.90 -3.29 16.87
N PHE A 406 29.31 -3.96 17.86
CA PHE A 406 28.12 -4.78 17.62
C PHE A 406 26.88 -3.95 17.29
N LEU A 407 26.73 -2.75 17.87
CA LEU A 407 25.66 -1.81 17.51
C LEU A 407 25.82 -1.30 16.07
N VAL A 408 27.03 -0.86 15.70
CA VAL A 408 27.33 -0.37 14.34
C VAL A 408 27.24 -1.48 13.32
N ALA A 409 27.59 -2.71 13.66
CA ALA A 409 27.46 -3.84 12.76
C ALA A 409 25.98 -4.19 12.47
N GLY A 410 25.08 -4.03 13.45
CA GLY A 410 23.64 -4.11 13.20
C GLY A 410 23.14 -2.99 12.28
N LEU A 411 23.65 -1.76 12.46
CA LEU A 411 23.34 -0.62 11.59
C LEU A 411 23.91 -0.79 10.17
N LEU A 412 25.09 -1.39 10.03
CA LEU A 412 25.77 -1.61 8.75
C LEU A 412 25.00 -2.57 7.83
N ILE A 413 24.19 -3.47 8.41
CA ILE A 413 23.34 -4.38 7.63
C ILE A 413 22.38 -3.59 6.74
N LEU A 414 21.77 -2.52 7.28
CA LEU A 414 20.89 -1.62 6.52
C LEU A 414 21.63 -1.05 5.31
N PHE A 415 22.82 -0.47 5.50
CA PHE A 415 23.59 0.14 4.41
C PHE A 415 24.06 -0.85 3.34
N ILE A 416 24.45 -2.07 3.73
CA ILE A 416 24.84 -3.08 2.74
C ILE A 416 23.61 -3.61 1.99
N ASP A 417 22.47 -3.79 2.67
CA ASP A 417 21.23 -4.28 2.05
C ASP A 417 20.68 -3.25 1.05
N SER A 418 20.83 -1.94 1.32
CA SER A 418 20.50 -0.82 0.43
C SER A 418 21.12 -0.88 -0.98
N ILE A 419 22.17 -1.69 -1.20
CA ILE A 419 22.78 -1.90 -2.53
C ILE A 419 21.83 -2.67 -3.46
N LEU A 420 21.07 -3.63 -2.91
CA LEU A 420 20.25 -4.58 -3.68
C LEU A 420 18.76 -4.55 -3.26
N SER A 421 18.41 -3.67 -2.32
CA SER A 421 17.13 -3.61 -1.62
C SER A 421 16.86 -2.18 -1.13
N PHE A 422 15.82 -1.99 -0.32
CA PHE A 422 15.39 -0.71 0.24
C PHE A 422 14.90 -0.81 1.70
N PRO A 423 15.77 -1.29 2.61
CA PRO A 423 15.40 -1.56 4.00
C PRO A 423 14.86 -0.34 4.75
N ALA A 424 15.33 0.88 4.44
CA ALA A 424 14.91 2.09 5.15
C ALA A 424 13.48 2.54 4.79
N HIS A 425 12.90 1.99 3.71
CA HIS A 425 11.51 2.26 3.32
C HIS A 425 10.48 1.48 4.14
N LEU A 426 10.90 0.64 5.10
CA LEU A 426 10.01 0.10 6.12
C LEU A 426 10.33 0.62 7.51
N MET A 427 9.27 0.98 8.22
CA MET A 427 9.38 1.69 9.48
C MET A 427 10.18 0.95 10.56
N PRO A 428 9.95 -0.35 10.86
CA PRO A 428 10.67 -1.01 11.95
C PRO A 428 12.19 -0.99 11.75
N ASN A 429 12.64 -1.14 10.50
CA ASN A 429 14.04 -1.17 10.11
C ASN A 429 14.62 0.24 10.18
N ALA A 430 13.92 1.25 9.64
CA ALA A 430 14.31 2.65 9.74
C ALA A 430 14.44 3.12 11.20
N LEU A 431 13.45 2.80 12.05
CA LEU A 431 13.45 3.15 13.47
C LEU A 431 14.62 2.51 14.21
N LEU A 432 14.83 1.21 13.99
CA LEU A 432 15.95 0.49 14.58
C LEU A 432 17.28 1.08 14.12
N GLY A 433 17.41 1.41 12.83
CA GLY A 433 18.58 2.06 12.26
C GLY A 433 18.92 3.37 12.96
N VAL A 434 17.95 4.30 13.08
CA VAL A 434 18.19 5.58 13.77
C VAL A 434 18.37 5.42 15.28
N PHE A 435 17.77 4.40 15.89
CA PHE A 435 18.01 4.05 17.29
C PHE A 435 19.46 3.57 17.50
N LEU A 436 19.93 2.61 16.71
CA LEU A 436 21.29 2.09 16.76
C LEU A 436 22.31 3.20 16.46
N PHE A 437 22.00 4.06 15.49
CA PHE A 437 22.81 5.24 15.19
C PHE A 437 22.90 6.19 16.39
N GLY A 438 21.77 6.59 16.99
CA GLY A 438 21.74 7.46 18.17
C GLY A 438 22.47 6.85 19.37
N PHE A 439 22.32 5.53 19.58
CA PHE A 439 23.04 4.80 20.60
C PHE A 439 24.56 4.83 20.33
N ALA A 440 24.99 4.49 19.12
CA ALA A 440 26.41 4.50 18.73
C ALA A 440 27.07 5.89 18.84
N MET A 441 26.31 6.98 18.81
CA MET A 441 26.83 8.35 18.91
C MET A 441 27.02 8.87 20.35
N ARG A 442 26.81 8.04 21.37
CA ARG A 442 26.99 8.43 22.78
C ARG A 442 28.41 8.91 23.09
N ARG A 443 28.52 9.91 23.97
CA ARG A 443 29.80 10.51 24.41
C ARG A 443 30.72 9.52 25.11
N GLU A 444 30.15 8.47 25.69
CA GLU A 444 30.89 7.40 26.38
C GLU A 444 31.81 6.59 25.44
N TYR A 445 31.47 6.48 24.14
CA TYR A 445 32.32 5.76 23.18
C TYR A 445 33.46 6.64 22.67
N TYR A 446 33.16 7.91 22.38
CA TYR A 446 34.17 8.87 21.94
C TYR A 446 33.80 10.32 22.34
N GLY A 447 34.69 10.93 23.11
CA GLY A 447 34.58 12.28 23.66
C GLY A 447 35.24 13.39 22.84
N GLY A 448 35.52 13.17 21.55
CA GLY A 448 36.13 14.17 20.68
C GLY A 448 35.26 15.42 20.44
N ARG A 449 35.73 16.33 19.56
CA ARG A 449 35.00 17.57 19.24
C ARG A 449 33.56 17.27 18.82
N ARG A 450 32.61 17.98 19.44
CA ARG A 450 31.17 17.92 19.19
C ARG A 450 30.61 19.32 19.08
N LEU A 451 29.61 19.50 18.23
CA LEU A 451 28.85 20.74 18.15
C LEU A 451 27.81 20.75 19.27
N THR A 452 27.81 21.79 20.09
CA THR A 452 26.83 21.95 21.18
C THR A 452 25.79 22.99 20.81
N VAL A 453 24.51 22.63 20.94
CA VAL A 453 23.37 23.52 20.72
C VAL A 453 22.52 23.54 21.97
N LYS A 454 22.13 24.73 22.44
CA LYS A 454 21.25 24.90 23.59
C LYS A 454 19.81 24.56 23.17
N PHE A 455 19.29 23.48 23.72
CA PHE A 455 17.89 23.07 23.56
C PHE A 455 17.03 23.72 24.65
N GLY A 456 16.22 24.70 24.22
CA GLY A 456 15.30 25.48 25.04
C GLY A 456 14.81 26.70 24.25
N GLY A 457 13.81 27.42 24.76
CA GLY A 457 13.25 28.60 24.10
C GLY A 457 12.80 28.31 22.65
N ALA A 458 13.31 29.09 21.69
CA ALA A 458 12.98 28.97 20.27
C ALA A 458 13.32 27.60 19.66
N VAL A 459 14.47 27.00 20.02
CA VAL A 459 14.90 25.70 19.45
C VAL A 459 13.91 24.58 19.79
N SER A 460 13.46 24.53 21.06
CA SER A 460 12.44 23.56 21.46
C SER A 460 11.09 23.81 20.82
N LEU A 461 10.72 25.09 20.60
CA LEU A 461 9.47 25.44 19.93
C LEU A 461 9.51 25.01 18.45
N ILE A 462 10.59 25.30 17.74
CA ILE A 462 10.80 24.88 16.34
C ILE A 462 10.72 23.35 16.23
N ALA A 463 11.39 22.61 17.12
CA ALA A 463 11.32 21.15 17.13
C ALA A 463 9.89 20.63 17.35
N VAL A 464 9.12 21.25 18.25
CA VAL A 464 7.72 20.90 18.50
C VAL A 464 6.86 21.16 17.28
N VAL A 465 6.91 22.37 16.72
CA VAL A 465 6.13 22.75 15.53
C VAL A 465 6.47 21.85 14.34
N PHE A 466 7.76 21.59 14.11
CA PHE A 466 8.22 20.69 13.07
C PHE A 466 7.70 19.26 13.26
N SER A 467 7.77 18.72 14.48
CA SER A 467 7.29 17.36 14.79
C SER A 467 5.77 17.21 14.61
N LEU A 468 5.01 18.23 15.05
CA LEU A 468 3.56 18.28 14.85
C LEU A 468 3.19 18.38 13.37
N GLY A 469 3.86 19.26 12.61
CA GLY A 469 3.66 19.37 11.16
C GLY A 469 3.94 18.04 10.45
N THR A 470 5.03 17.36 10.81
CA THR A 470 5.36 16.03 10.30
C THR A 470 4.23 15.03 10.59
N SER A 471 3.71 15.02 11.82
CA SER A 471 2.65 14.10 12.24
C SER A 471 1.34 14.39 11.52
N VAL A 472 1.01 15.66 11.26
CA VAL A 472 -0.17 16.04 10.47
C VAL A 472 -0.07 15.52 9.04
N LEU A 473 1.07 15.73 8.37
CA LEU A 473 1.28 15.22 7.01
C LEU A 473 1.24 13.70 6.95
N MET A 474 1.86 13.01 7.91
CA MET A 474 1.78 11.54 8.00
C MET A 474 0.37 11.03 8.31
N SER A 475 -0.40 11.74 9.14
CA SER A 475 -1.79 11.42 9.44
C SER A 475 -2.66 11.55 8.20
N ARG A 476 -2.48 12.63 7.44
CA ARG A 476 -3.15 12.88 6.16
C ARG A 476 -2.89 11.73 5.18
N ASN A 477 -1.62 11.34 5.00
CA ASN A 477 -1.24 10.23 4.13
C ASN A 477 -1.89 8.90 4.58
N PHE A 478 -1.84 8.58 5.88
CA PHE A 478 -2.42 7.34 6.44
C PHE A 478 -3.94 7.28 6.30
N ILE A 479 -4.65 8.38 6.61
CA ILE A 479 -6.11 8.44 6.51
C ILE A 479 -6.55 8.39 5.04
N SER A 480 -5.84 9.09 4.15
CA SER A 480 -6.11 9.06 2.70
C SER A 480 -5.98 7.64 2.16
N GLU A 481 -4.91 6.89 2.47
CA GLU A 481 -4.81 5.48 2.07
C GLU A 481 -5.94 4.61 2.65
N GLY A 482 -6.30 4.88 3.91
CA GLY A 482 -7.46 4.31 4.59
C GLY A 482 -8.75 4.38 3.78
N LEU A 483 -9.03 5.58 3.30
CA LEU A 483 -10.20 5.90 2.50
C LEU A 483 -10.08 5.30 1.10
N PHE A 484 -8.93 5.44 0.44
CA PHE A 484 -8.65 4.81 -0.84
C PHE A 484 -8.93 3.30 -0.80
N THR A 485 -8.40 2.59 0.19
CA THR A 485 -8.55 1.14 0.34
C THR A 485 -10.01 0.75 0.51
N ARG A 486 -10.77 1.49 1.32
CA ARG A 486 -12.21 1.26 1.49
C ARG A 486 -12.99 1.51 0.21
N GLY A 487 -12.65 2.59 -0.51
CA GLY A 487 -13.25 2.92 -1.79
C GLY A 487 -12.97 1.86 -2.85
N TYR A 488 -11.72 1.41 -2.94
CA TYR A 488 -11.29 0.33 -3.82
C TYR A 488 -11.98 -1.01 -3.51
N ILE A 489 -12.06 -1.41 -2.23
CA ILE A 489 -12.77 -2.65 -1.84
C ILE A 489 -14.25 -2.57 -2.23
N ALA A 490 -14.89 -1.42 -2.02
CA ALA A 490 -16.28 -1.21 -2.43
C ALA A 490 -16.43 -1.29 -3.96
N TYR A 491 -15.53 -0.67 -4.73
CA TYR A 491 -15.48 -0.83 -6.18
C TYR A 491 -15.29 -2.29 -6.61
N LYS A 492 -14.38 -3.04 -5.96
CA LYS A 492 -14.18 -4.47 -6.27
C LYS A 492 -15.40 -5.32 -5.97
N ASN A 493 -16.11 -5.04 -4.89
CA ASN A 493 -17.38 -5.71 -4.61
C ASN A 493 -18.41 -5.40 -5.70
N LEU A 494 -18.50 -4.14 -6.14
CA LEU A 494 -19.37 -3.73 -7.23
C LEU A 494 -19.04 -4.45 -8.55
N GLU A 495 -17.76 -4.52 -8.91
CA GLU A 495 -17.25 -5.22 -10.09
C GLU A 495 -17.62 -6.72 -10.07
N ASN A 496 -17.66 -7.34 -8.88
CA ASN A 496 -18.06 -8.74 -8.72
C ASN A 496 -19.58 -8.94 -8.76
N ILE A 497 -20.38 -7.96 -8.33
CA ILE A 497 -21.85 -8.03 -8.27
C ILE A 497 -22.48 -7.77 -9.64
N ASN A 498 -22.05 -6.73 -10.35
CA ASN A 498 -22.68 -6.25 -11.58
C ASN A 498 -22.85 -7.33 -12.67
N PRO A 499 -21.84 -8.19 -12.96
CA PRO A 499 -21.96 -9.25 -13.95
C PRO A 499 -23.02 -10.30 -13.63
N GLN A 500 -23.46 -10.42 -12.38
CA GLN A 500 -24.47 -11.41 -11.95
C GLN A 500 -25.91 -10.93 -12.24
N ILE A 501 -26.13 -9.62 -12.36
CA ILE A 501 -27.46 -9.02 -12.50
C ILE A 501 -28.19 -9.49 -13.78
N PRO A 502 -27.57 -9.51 -14.98
CA PRO A 502 -28.24 -9.99 -16.19
C PRO A 502 -28.70 -11.46 -16.06
N GLY A 503 -27.86 -12.33 -15.50
CA GLY A 503 -28.22 -13.74 -15.30
C GLY A 503 -29.38 -13.93 -14.31
N LEU A 504 -29.49 -13.09 -13.29
CA LEU A 504 -30.64 -13.08 -12.38
C LEU A 504 -31.93 -12.61 -13.06
N LEU A 505 -31.84 -11.60 -13.94
CA LEU A 505 -32.99 -11.13 -14.73
C LEU A 505 -33.48 -12.22 -15.71
N GLU A 506 -32.55 -12.90 -16.39
CA GLU A 506 -32.87 -14.01 -17.29
C GLU A 506 -33.49 -15.20 -16.53
N SER A 507 -32.98 -15.52 -15.35
CA SER A 507 -33.57 -16.53 -14.45
C SER A 507 -35.00 -16.17 -14.06
N ILE A 508 -35.27 -14.92 -13.69
CA ILE A 508 -36.64 -14.47 -13.40
C ILE A 508 -37.54 -14.57 -14.64
N SER A 509 -37.05 -14.16 -15.81
CA SER A 509 -37.80 -14.22 -17.07
C SER A 509 -38.17 -15.67 -17.43
N SER A 510 -37.19 -16.58 -17.39
CA SER A 510 -37.42 -18.00 -17.67
C SER A 510 -38.40 -18.66 -16.71
N ILE A 511 -38.34 -18.34 -15.41
CA ILE A 511 -39.31 -18.85 -14.42
C ILE A 511 -40.72 -18.32 -14.71
N LYS A 512 -40.87 -17.06 -15.17
CA LYS A 512 -42.17 -16.52 -15.56
C LYS A 512 -42.75 -17.27 -16.77
N VAL A 513 -41.93 -17.56 -17.78
CA VAL A 513 -42.32 -18.37 -18.93
C VAL A 513 -42.69 -19.80 -18.49
N GLU A 514 -41.91 -20.42 -17.61
CA GLU A 514 -42.21 -21.76 -17.08
C GLU A 514 -43.55 -21.80 -16.31
N LYS A 515 -43.89 -20.72 -15.59
CA LYS A 515 -45.20 -20.57 -14.97
C LYS A 515 -46.34 -20.46 -16.00
N GLU A 516 -46.14 -19.74 -17.10
CA GLU A 516 -47.13 -19.66 -18.19
C GLU A 516 -47.33 -21.03 -18.85
N LEU A 517 -46.26 -21.81 -19.05
CA LEU A 517 -46.36 -23.18 -19.56
C LEU A 517 -47.14 -24.10 -18.60
N LEU A 518 -46.89 -23.97 -17.29
CA LEU A 518 -47.64 -24.72 -16.27
C LEU A 518 -49.13 -24.35 -16.28
N GLN A 519 -49.46 -23.05 -16.39
CA GLN A 519 -50.85 -22.56 -16.45
C GLN A 519 -51.59 -23.08 -17.69
N ASN A 520 -50.88 -23.21 -18.81
CA ASN A 520 -51.45 -23.68 -20.08
C ASN A 520 -51.31 -25.20 -20.29
N PHE A 521 -50.69 -25.94 -19.37
CA PHE A 521 -50.35 -27.37 -19.49
C PHE A 521 -49.60 -27.72 -20.80
N THR A 522 -48.68 -26.86 -21.23
CA THR A 522 -47.91 -27.05 -22.45
C THR A 522 -46.44 -27.41 -22.16
N GLY A 523 -45.74 -27.92 -23.16
CA GLY A 523 -44.32 -28.29 -23.06
C GLY A 523 -44.05 -29.40 -22.04
N THR A 524 -43.19 -29.12 -21.05
CA THR A 524 -42.83 -30.06 -19.98
C THR A 524 -44.00 -30.42 -19.06
N TYR A 525 -45.08 -29.62 -19.07
CA TYR A 525 -46.26 -29.82 -18.23
C TYR A 525 -47.45 -30.46 -18.97
N THR A 526 -47.28 -30.89 -20.23
CA THR A 526 -48.34 -31.58 -20.99
C THR A 526 -48.78 -32.89 -20.35
N ALA A 527 -47.89 -33.55 -19.61
CA ALA A 527 -48.25 -34.73 -18.81
C ALA A 527 -49.27 -34.43 -17.70
N LEU A 528 -49.38 -33.17 -17.25
CA LEU A 528 -50.35 -32.69 -16.26
C LEU A 528 -51.65 -32.17 -16.88
N ALA A 529 -51.79 -32.14 -18.20
CA ALA A 529 -53.05 -31.75 -18.86
C ALA A 529 -54.18 -32.70 -18.43
N THR A 530 -55.38 -32.17 -18.18
CA THR A 530 -56.49 -32.92 -17.58
C THR A 530 -56.82 -34.21 -18.34
N ASP A 531 -56.97 -34.12 -19.66
CA ASP A 531 -57.32 -35.28 -20.49
C ASP A 531 -56.23 -36.36 -20.48
N THR A 532 -54.96 -35.97 -20.29
CA THR A 532 -53.81 -36.88 -20.29
C THR A 532 -53.56 -37.48 -18.91
N TYR A 533 -53.48 -36.64 -17.88
CA TYR A 533 -53.13 -37.03 -16.51
C TYR A 533 -54.23 -37.85 -15.87
N VAL A 534 -55.48 -37.36 -15.94
CA VAL A 534 -56.63 -38.00 -15.27
C VAL A 534 -56.85 -39.38 -15.90
N THR A 535 -56.94 -39.48 -17.23
CA THR A 535 -57.13 -40.75 -17.93
C THR A 535 -56.02 -41.77 -17.65
N SER A 536 -54.75 -41.34 -17.68
CA SER A 536 -53.61 -42.21 -17.36
C SER A 536 -53.64 -42.69 -15.90
N ARG A 537 -54.01 -41.81 -14.98
CA ARG A 537 -54.01 -42.10 -13.55
C ARG A 537 -55.21 -42.95 -13.15
N GLU A 538 -56.39 -42.70 -13.69
CA GLU A 538 -57.59 -43.52 -13.54
C GLU A 538 -57.34 -44.96 -13.95
N ASN A 539 -56.70 -45.20 -15.10
CA ASN A 539 -56.39 -46.55 -15.56
C ASN A 539 -55.52 -47.30 -14.54
N ARG A 540 -54.49 -46.64 -14.00
CA ARG A 540 -53.64 -47.22 -12.94
C ARG A 540 -54.37 -47.42 -11.62
N LEU A 541 -55.28 -46.51 -11.26
CA LEU A 541 -56.11 -46.63 -10.06
C LEU A 541 -57.13 -47.77 -10.19
N ARG A 542 -57.68 -48.00 -11.38
CA ARG A 542 -58.60 -49.11 -11.70
C ARG A 542 -57.91 -50.47 -11.59
N GLU A 543 -56.66 -50.59 -12.04
CA GLU A 543 -55.84 -51.80 -11.83
C GLU A 543 -55.60 -52.09 -10.34
N ARG A 544 -55.41 -51.04 -9.54
CA ARG A 544 -55.11 -51.14 -8.11
C ARG A 544 -56.35 -51.38 -7.23
N TYR A 545 -57.49 -50.83 -7.63
CA TYR A 545 -58.76 -50.85 -6.90
C TYR A 545 -59.92 -51.27 -7.81
N PRO A 546 -59.97 -52.54 -8.28
CA PRO A 546 -60.91 -52.98 -9.32
C PRO A 546 -62.39 -52.98 -8.90
N VAL A 547 -62.70 -52.84 -7.61
CA VAL A 547 -64.07 -52.88 -7.05
C VAL A 547 -64.59 -51.48 -6.66
N ALA A 548 -63.76 -50.44 -6.79
CA ALA A 548 -64.14 -49.08 -6.42
C ALA A 548 -65.07 -48.44 -7.48
N PRO A 549 -66.04 -47.59 -7.09
CA PRO A 549 -66.89 -46.87 -8.04
C PRO A 549 -66.05 -45.98 -8.98
N GLU A 550 -66.34 -45.98 -10.28
CA GLU A 550 -65.55 -45.20 -11.26
C GLU A 550 -65.49 -43.72 -10.93
N ARG A 551 -66.59 -43.15 -10.44
CA ARG A 551 -66.67 -41.75 -10.01
C ARG A 551 -65.68 -41.42 -8.90
N LEU A 552 -65.47 -42.34 -7.95
CA LEU A 552 -64.49 -42.16 -6.88
C LEU A 552 -63.06 -42.18 -7.42
N LEU A 553 -62.76 -43.08 -8.38
CA LEU A 553 -61.44 -43.16 -8.99
C LEU A 553 -61.12 -41.92 -9.84
N HIS A 554 -62.12 -41.37 -10.54
CA HIS A 554 -62.02 -40.10 -11.26
C HIS A 554 -61.71 -38.94 -10.31
N ASP A 555 -62.52 -38.78 -9.26
CA ASP A 555 -62.36 -37.70 -8.27
C ASP A 555 -60.98 -37.78 -7.59
N MET A 556 -60.48 -38.99 -7.29
CA MET A 556 -59.12 -39.20 -6.77
C MET A 556 -58.04 -38.77 -7.77
N ALA A 557 -58.18 -39.11 -9.05
CA ALA A 557 -57.22 -38.74 -10.09
C ALA A 557 -57.18 -37.22 -10.32
N VAL A 558 -58.33 -36.56 -10.33
CA VAL A 558 -58.46 -35.09 -10.41
C VAL A 558 -57.85 -34.42 -9.18
N GLN A 559 -58.11 -34.94 -7.98
CA GLN A 559 -57.53 -34.41 -6.75
C GLN A 559 -56.00 -34.54 -6.73
N GLU A 560 -55.46 -35.68 -7.16
CA GLU A 560 -54.00 -35.87 -7.29
C GLU A 560 -53.38 -34.93 -8.34
N GLN A 561 -54.07 -34.69 -9.46
CA GLN A 561 -53.64 -33.72 -10.47
C GLN A 561 -53.58 -32.30 -9.90
N GLU A 562 -54.63 -31.89 -9.16
CA GLU A 562 -54.71 -30.57 -8.54
C GLU A 562 -53.60 -30.37 -7.49
N LEU A 563 -53.29 -31.41 -6.71
CA LEU A 563 -52.18 -31.40 -5.76
C LEU A 563 -50.83 -31.31 -6.48
N ALA A 564 -50.63 -32.05 -7.58
CA ALA A 564 -49.41 -31.99 -8.38
C ALA A 564 -49.21 -30.60 -9.02
N TYR A 565 -50.27 -30.02 -9.57
CA TYR A 565 -50.27 -28.66 -10.10
C TYR A 565 -49.94 -27.63 -9.01
N LYS A 566 -50.61 -27.66 -7.85
CA LYS A 566 -50.34 -26.75 -6.73
C LYS A 566 -48.91 -26.90 -6.21
N SER A 567 -48.37 -28.12 -6.18
CA SER A 567 -46.99 -28.39 -5.78
C SER A 567 -46.00 -27.78 -6.76
N ALA A 568 -46.18 -27.99 -8.07
CA ALA A 568 -45.34 -27.40 -9.11
C ALA A 568 -45.41 -25.86 -9.09
N GLN A 569 -46.61 -25.30 -8.95
CA GLN A 569 -46.82 -23.86 -8.84
C GLN A 569 -46.11 -23.28 -7.61
N SER A 570 -46.23 -23.92 -6.45
CA SER A 570 -45.56 -23.49 -5.22
C SER A 570 -44.03 -23.52 -5.34
N GLN A 571 -43.49 -24.53 -6.02
CA GLN A 571 -42.06 -24.64 -6.29
C GLN A 571 -41.57 -23.51 -7.20
N LEU A 572 -42.28 -23.22 -8.28
CA LEU A 572 -41.97 -22.09 -9.18
C LEU A 572 -42.10 -20.75 -8.46
N ASP A 573 -43.12 -20.56 -7.63
CA ASP A 573 -43.28 -19.35 -6.80
C ASP A 573 -42.13 -19.18 -5.82
N SER A 574 -41.67 -20.27 -5.20
CA SER A 574 -40.52 -20.25 -4.30
C SER A 574 -39.23 -19.88 -5.04
N ARG A 575 -39.00 -20.44 -6.24
CA ARG A 575 -37.85 -20.10 -7.09
C ARG A 575 -37.90 -18.65 -7.54
N LEU A 576 -39.06 -18.18 -7.99
CA LEU A 576 -39.28 -16.80 -8.42
C LEU A 576 -39.00 -15.82 -7.28
N ARG A 577 -39.52 -16.11 -6.07
CA ARG A 577 -39.22 -15.32 -4.86
C ARG A 577 -37.72 -15.29 -4.56
N ALA A 578 -37.07 -16.45 -4.54
CA ALA A 578 -35.63 -16.53 -4.25
C ALA A 578 -34.78 -15.74 -5.27
N ALA A 579 -35.06 -15.89 -6.57
CA ALA A 579 -34.38 -15.16 -7.64
C ALA A 579 -34.65 -13.64 -7.55
N SER A 580 -35.88 -13.24 -7.23
CA SER A 580 -36.25 -11.83 -7.08
C SER A 580 -35.59 -11.20 -5.85
N SER A 581 -35.53 -11.91 -4.72
CA SER A 581 -34.79 -11.48 -3.54
C SER A 581 -33.28 -11.39 -3.81
N ALA A 582 -32.70 -12.35 -4.53
CA ALA A 582 -31.29 -12.31 -4.92
C ALA A 582 -31.00 -11.10 -5.82
N LEU A 583 -31.87 -10.81 -6.80
CA LEU A 583 -31.75 -9.62 -7.64
C LEU A 583 -31.87 -8.32 -6.84
N MET A 584 -32.84 -8.24 -5.92
CA MET A 584 -33.05 -7.07 -5.08
C MET A 584 -31.83 -6.82 -4.18
N ASN A 585 -31.30 -7.86 -3.53
CA ASN A 585 -30.10 -7.78 -2.72
C ASN A 585 -28.89 -7.38 -3.56
N ALA A 586 -28.68 -8.00 -4.73
CA ALA A 586 -27.58 -7.65 -5.62
C ALA A 586 -27.65 -6.18 -6.08
N ARG A 587 -28.84 -5.66 -6.41
CA ARG A 587 -29.02 -4.24 -6.77
C ARG A 587 -28.77 -3.32 -5.58
N GLN A 588 -29.30 -3.65 -4.41
CA GLN A 588 -29.10 -2.86 -3.19
C GLN A 588 -27.62 -2.82 -2.79
N ASP A 589 -26.97 -3.98 -2.74
CA ASP A 589 -25.55 -4.11 -2.42
C ASP A 589 -24.68 -3.40 -3.47
N GLY A 590 -25.05 -3.49 -4.75
CA GLY A 590 -24.42 -2.75 -5.83
C GLY A 590 -24.49 -1.24 -5.61
N ASN A 591 -25.67 -0.69 -5.34
CA ASN A 591 -25.85 0.74 -5.08
C ASN A 591 -25.11 1.20 -3.82
N GLU A 592 -25.17 0.42 -2.74
CA GLU A 592 -24.47 0.75 -1.50
C GLU A 592 -22.94 0.76 -1.71
N ASN A 593 -22.40 -0.25 -2.39
CA ASN A 593 -20.96 -0.29 -2.71
C ASN A 593 -20.57 0.83 -3.66
N PHE A 594 -21.41 1.20 -4.63
CA PHE A 594 -21.18 2.32 -5.53
C PHE A 594 -21.03 3.66 -4.79
N TYR A 595 -21.99 4.05 -3.95
CA TYR A 595 -21.89 5.32 -3.20
C TYR A 595 -20.80 5.27 -2.13
N ARG A 596 -20.55 4.11 -1.52
CA ARG A 596 -19.39 3.93 -0.62
C ARG A 596 -18.08 4.13 -1.37
N ALA A 597 -17.95 3.61 -2.60
CA ALA A 597 -16.77 3.80 -3.42
C ALA A 597 -16.57 5.27 -3.77
N LEU A 598 -17.59 5.92 -4.34
CA LEU A 598 -17.58 7.36 -4.67
C LEU A 598 -17.15 8.22 -3.49
N ARG A 599 -17.80 8.08 -2.33
CA ARG A 599 -17.52 8.93 -1.16
C ARG A 599 -16.10 8.73 -0.63
N ASN A 600 -15.67 7.48 -0.48
CA ASN A 600 -14.34 7.21 0.11
C ASN A 600 -13.22 7.60 -0.85
N LEU A 601 -13.38 7.38 -2.16
CA LEU A 601 -12.42 7.84 -3.15
C LEU A 601 -12.38 9.38 -3.21
N ALA A 602 -13.54 10.07 -3.15
CA ALA A 602 -13.59 11.55 -3.17
C ALA A 602 -12.78 12.13 -2.03
N LEU A 603 -13.04 11.65 -0.80
CA LEU A 603 -12.35 12.10 0.39
C LEU A 603 -10.86 11.73 0.36
N SER A 604 -10.51 10.57 -0.20
CA SER A 604 -9.12 10.18 -0.38
C SER A 604 -8.38 11.16 -1.29
N ARG A 605 -8.99 11.52 -2.42
CA ARG A 605 -8.45 12.47 -3.41
C ARG A 605 -8.31 13.86 -2.81
N GLU A 606 -9.35 14.38 -2.15
CA GLU A 606 -9.32 15.68 -1.49
C GLU A 606 -8.21 15.73 -0.42
N LEU A 607 -8.08 14.66 0.37
CA LEU A 607 -7.06 14.57 1.39
C LEU A 607 -5.66 14.32 0.84
N SER A 608 -5.45 13.71 -0.32
CA SER A 608 -4.12 13.46 -0.89
C SER A 608 -4.18 13.17 -2.39
N PRO A 609 -4.30 14.22 -3.25
CA PRO A 609 -4.54 14.03 -4.67
C PRO A 609 -3.35 13.37 -5.39
N GLY A 610 -2.11 13.65 -4.96
CA GLY A 610 -0.91 13.01 -5.50
C GLY A 610 -0.58 11.65 -4.88
N GLN A 611 -1.55 10.95 -4.29
CA GLN A 611 -1.33 9.67 -3.62
C GLN A 611 -2.38 8.64 -4.01
N TYR A 612 -1.90 7.49 -4.51
CA TYR A 612 -2.72 6.37 -4.97
C TYR A 612 -3.55 6.70 -6.22
N MET A 613 -4.22 5.68 -6.76
CA MET A 613 -4.95 5.74 -8.03
C MET A 613 -6.42 6.13 -7.84
N ALA A 614 -6.73 7.08 -6.95
CA ALA A 614 -8.13 7.41 -6.63
C ALA A 614 -8.90 7.85 -7.89
N ASP A 615 -8.27 8.69 -8.70
CA ASP A 615 -8.82 9.23 -9.95
C ASP A 615 -9.10 8.11 -10.98
N VAL A 616 -8.25 7.06 -11.03
CA VAL A 616 -8.48 5.88 -11.89
C VAL A 616 -9.80 5.19 -11.53
N TYR A 617 -10.00 4.90 -10.24
CA TYR A 617 -11.19 4.18 -9.80
C TYR A 617 -12.45 5.04 -9.87
N PHE A 618 -12.32 6.37 -9.79
CA PHE A 618 -13.40 7.30 -10.17
C PHE A 618 -13.78 7.14 -11.64
N GLY A 619 -12.79 7.17 -12.55
CA GLY A 619 -13.03 6.96 -13.96
C GLY A 619 -13.78 5.65 -14.22
N TYR A 620 -13.38 4.56 -13.56
CA TYR A 620 -14.09 3.28 -13.68
C TYR A 620 -15.48 3.28 -13.04
N LEU A 621 -15.72 4.07 -11.99
CA LEU A 621 -17.06 4.22 -11.40
C LEU A 621 -18.01 4.96 -12.35
N TYR A 622 -17.53 5.92 -13.14
CA TYR A 622 -18.38 6.61 -14.12
C TYR A 622 -18.95 5.66 -15.17
N LEU A 623 -18.22 4.60 -15.52
CA LEU A 623 -18.64 3.58 -16.49
C LEU A 623 -19.60 2.53 -15.91
N THR A 624 -20.04 2.67 -14.67
CA THR A 624 -20.94 1.69 -14.02
C THR A 624 -22.40 1.97 -14.32
N ALA A 625 -23.21 0.91 -14.37
CA ALA A 625 -24.67 1.03 -14.53
C ALA A 625 -25.32 1.88 -13.43
N GLN A 626 -24.75 1.86 -12.22
CA GLN A 626 -25.21 2.65 -11.09
C GLN A 626 -25.05 4.15 -11.33
N ARG A 627 -23.95 4.59 -11.95
CA ARG A 627 -23.77 6.01 -12.29
C ARG A 627 -24.77 6.46 -13.35
N LYS A 628 -24.99 5.64 -14.38
CA LYS A 628 -26.03 5.91 -15.39
C LYS A 628 -27.41 6.04 -14.75
N GLU A 629 -27.75 5.12 -13.85
CA GLU A 629 -29.04 5.11 -13.17
C GLU A 629 -29.21 6.31 -12.22
N ASP A 630 -28.14 6.76 -11.55
CA ASP A 630 -28.15 7.98 -10.73
C ASP A 630 -28.58 9.21 -11.56
N PHE A 631 -28.04 9.37 -12.77
CA PHE A 631 -28.41 10.46 -13.67
C PHE A 631 -29.82 10.31 -14.26
N ARG A 632 -30.24 9.11 -14.64
CA ARG A 632 -31.63 8.83 -15.07
C ARG A 632 -32.64 9.19 -13.99
N LEU A 633 -32.36 8.80 -12.75
CA LEU A 633 -33.22 9.10 -11.61
C LEU A 633 -33.34 10.60 -11.39
N LYS A 634 -32.22 11.35 -11.44
CA LYS A 634 -32.23 12.81 -11.35
C LYS A 634 -33.10 13.46 -12.43
N LEU A 635 -33.01 12.99 -13.68
CA LEU A 635 -33.86 13.49 -14.78
C LEU A 635 -35.34 13.22 -14.50
N SER A 636 -35.68 11.98 -14.11
CA SER A 636 -37.06 11.58 -13.82
C SER A 636 -37.67 12.32 -12.61
N MET A 637 -36.83 12.73 -11.65
CA MET A 637 -37.25 13.39 -10.40
C MET A 637 -37.14 14.92 -10.46
N SER A 638 -36.79 15.50 -11.61
CA SER A 638 -36.44 16.93 -11.74
C SER A 638 -37.57 17.91 -11.38
N GLN A 639 -38.85 17.48 -11.38
CA GLN A 639 -40.04 18.27 -10.97
C GLN A 639 -40.03 19.76 -11.43
N GLY A 640 -39.55 20.03 -12.64
CA GLY A 640 -39.51 21.39 -13.22
C GLY A 640 -38.18 22.14 -13.08
N ASN A 641 -37.15 21.53 -12.48
CA ASN A 641 -35.79 22.08 -12.42
C ASN A 641 -34.82 21.29 -13.34
N LEU A 642 -35.24 21.07 -14.57
CA LEU A 642 -34.51 20.23 -15.51
C LEU A 642 -33.18 20.86 -15.96
N GLU A 643 -33.13 22.19 -16.06
CA GLU A 643 -31.89 22.92 -16.38
C GLU A 643 -30.77 22.58 -15.37
N ALA A 644 -31.08 22.62 -14.07
CA ALA A 644 -30.08 22.28 -13.05
C ALA A 644 -29.60 20.83 -13.17
N VAL A 645 -30.50 19.89 -13.47
CA VAL A 645 -30.12 18.48 -13.67
C VAL A 645 -29.24 18.31 -14.91
N TYR A 646 -29.56 19.00 -16.01
CA TYR A 646 -28.74 19.00 -17.21
C TYR A 646 -27.36 19.61 -16.95
N ARG A 647 -27.26 20.68 -16.16
CA ARG A 647 -25.96 21.24 -15.72
C ARG A 647 -25.17 20.29 -14.84
N GLU A 648 -25.83 19.59 -13.91
CA GLU A 648 -25.18 18.57 -13.09
C GLU A 648 -24.55 17.45 -13.95
N ILE A 649 -25.26 17.01 -15.00
CA ILE A 649 -24.82 15.92 -15.89
C ILE A 649 -23.77 16.41 -16.90
N PHE A 650 -24.14 17.36 -17.76
CA PHE A 650 -23.36 17.73 -18.95
C PHE A 650 -22.33 18.83 -18.67
N SER A 651 -22.66 19.79 -17.81
CA SER A 651 -21.70 20.82 -17.36
C SER A 651 -20.84 20.35 -16.17
N ARG A 652 -21.01 19.09 -15.74
CA ARG A 652 -20.28 18.45 -14.63
C ARG A 652 -20.44 19.18 -13.30
N GLU A 653 -21.57 19.84 -13.05
CA GLU A 653 -21.80 20.58 -11.80
C GLU A 653 -22.14 19.67 -10.60
N ASP A 654 -22.21 18.35 -10.79
CA ASP A 654 -22.42 17.42 -9.70
C ASP A 654 -21.19 17.26 -8.79
N ALA A 655 -21.44 16.95 -7.52
CA ALA A 655 -20.41 16.87 -6.48
C ALA A 655 -19.27 15.87 -6.78
N PHE A 656 -19.49 14.89 -7.66
CA PHE A 656 -18.50 13.87 -8.00
C PHE A 656 -17.74 14.14 -9.31
N SER A 657 -18.18 15.07 -10.16
CA SER A 657 -17.51 15.37 -11.45
C SER A 657 -17.04 16.81 -11.56
N ALA A 658 -17.43 17.72 -10.66
CA ALA A 658 -17.04 19.13 -10.69
C ALA A 658 -15.53 19.36 -10.77
N TRP A 659 -14.74 18.49 -10.14
CA TRP A 659 -13.27 18.55 -10.18
C TRP A 659 -12.68 18.30 -11.58
N LEU A 660 -13.43 17.70 -12.50
CA LEU A 660 -13.01 17.52 -13.90
C LEU A 660 -13.07 18.83 -14.69
N ASN A 661 -13.75 19.86 -14.18
CA ASN A 661 -13.76 21.19 -14.79
C ASN A 661 -12.53 22.02 -14.44
N ASP A 662 -11.72 21.59 -13.46
CA ASP A 662 -10.49 22.30 -13.10
C ASP A 662 -9.49 22.22 -14.27
N SER A 663 -9.08 23.36 -14.81
CA SER A 663 -8.04 23.41 -15.85
C SER A 663 -6.73 22.84 -15.30
N GLY A 664 -6.26 21.74 -15.90
CA GLY A 664 -5.00 21.08 -15.57
C GLY A 664 -4.26 20.70 -16.85
N GLN A 665 -2.99 20.33 -16.71
CA GLN A 665 -2.22 19.69 -17.80
C GLN A 665 -2.01 18.21 -17.46
N THR A 666 -1.96 17.35 -18.47
CA THR A 666 -1.37 16.02 -18.32
C THR A 666 0.08 16.20 -17.89
N GLY A 667 0.52 15.43 -16.90
CA GLY A 667 1.93 15.35 -16.49
C GLY A 667 2.61 14.14 -17.12
N GLY A 668 3.93 14.20 -17.30
CA GLY A 668 4.76 13.09 -17.76
C GLY A 668 4.59 12.70 -19.24
N LEU A 669 4.46 11.39 -19.51
CA LEU A 669 4.41 10.75 -20.85
C LEU A 669 3.36 11.33 -21.82
N LEU A 670 2.37 12.07 -21.33
CA LEU A 670 1.21 12.50 -22.10
C LEU A 670 1.01 14.02 -22.10
N ASN A 671 2.05 14.82 -21.81
CA ASN A 671 1.99 16.30 -21.79
C ASN A 671 1.37 16.95 -23.04
N GLU A 672 1.30 16.22 -24.17
CA GLU A 672 0.73 16.68 -25.45
C GLU A 672 -0.76 16.33 -25.62
N ILE A 673 -1.35 15.54 -24.73
CA ILE A 673 -2.76 15.11 -24.81
C ILE A 673 -3.66 16.11 -24.08
N SER A 674 -4.73 16.58 -24.76
CA SER A 674 -5.75 17.43 -24.16
C SER A 674 -6.44 16.73 -22.99
N LEU A 675 -6.73 17.48 -21.91
CA LEU A 675 -7.43 16.99 -20.72
C LEU A 675 -8.90 17.37 -20.65
N ASP A 676 -9.42 18.10 -21.65
CA ASP A 676 -10.81 18.56 -21.65
C ASP A 676 -11.55 17.99 -22.84
N HIS A 677 -12.23 16.87 -22.61
CA HIS A 677 -13.11 16.24 -23.59
C HIS A 677 -14.59 16.55 -23.30
N ALA A 678 -14.90 17.63 -22.57
CA ALA A 678 -16.28 17.99 -22.21
C ALA A 678 -17.09 18.59 -23.37
N PHE A 679 -17.22 17.86 -24.49
CA PHE A 679 -17.91 18.33 -25.71
C PHE A 679 -19.35 18.81 -25.45
N LEU A 680 -20.04 18.18 -24.48
CA LEU A 680 -21.42 18.53 -24.14
C LEU A 680 -21.53 19.60 -23.03
N ARG A 681 -20.42 20.21 -22.56
CA ARG A 681 -20.44 21.16 -21.43
C ARG A 681 -21.45 22.28 -21.59
N ASN A 682 -21.57 22.81 -22.81
CA ASN A 682 -22.44 23.94 -23.16
C ASN A 682 -23.83 23.51 -23.64
N LEU A 683 -24.14 22.21 -23.63
CA LEU A 683 -25.45 21.68 -24.04
C LEU A 683 -26.61 22.27 -23.22
N PRO A 684 -26.51 22.45 -21.88
CA PRO A 684 -27.58 23.08 -21.12
C PRO A 684 -27.83 24.52 -21.55
N ASP A 685 -26.78 25.29 -21.82
CA ASP A 685 -26.91 26.67 -22.30
C ASP A 685 -27.53 26.72 -23.70
N ALA A 686 -27.19 25.76 -24.57
CA ALA A 686 -27.76 25.65 -25.91
C ALA A 686 -29.26 25.35 -25.90
N ILE A 687 -29.76 24.58 -24.92
CA ILE A 687 -31.17 24.16 -24.84
C ILE A 687 -32.01 25.14 -24.01
N PHE A 688 -31.62 25.44 -22.77
CA PHE A 688 -32.50 26.13 -21.82
C PHE A 688 -32.53 27.65 -21.99
N HIS A 689 -31.49 28.27 -22.55
CA HIS A 689 -31.49 29.72 -22.83
C HIS A 689 -32.13 30.10 -24.17
N THR A 690 -32.41 29.13 -25.06
CA THR A 690 -32.85 29.40 -26.43
C THR A 690 -34.28 28.93 -26.72
N VAL A 691 -34.92 28.18 -25.82
CA VAL A 691 -36.22 27.50 -26.05
C VAL A 691 -37.37 28.13 -25.26
N SER A 692 -38.61 28.07 -25.78
CA SER A 692 -39.83 28.46 -25.05
C SER A 692 -40.39 27.29 -24.22
N SER A 693 -41.08 27.53 -23.10
CA SER A 693 -41.53 26.46 -22.19
C SER A 693 -42.45 25.41 -22.85
N THR A 694 -43.17 25.77 -23.92
CA THR A 694 -44.02 24.86 -24.70
C THR A 694 -43.25 23.93 -25.65
N ASP A 695 -42.10 24.37 -26.17
CA ASP A 695 -41.29 23.61 -27.14
C ASP A 695 -40.28 22.69 -26.43
N LEU A 696 -39.97 22.98 -25.17
CA LEU A 696 -39.01 22.25 -24.36
C LEU A 696 -39.45 20.81 -24.09
N GLN A 697 -40.73 20.59 -23.76
CA GLN A 697 -41.24 19.25 -23.44
C GLN A 697 -41.16 18.31 -24.64
N SER A 698 -41.56 18.77 -25.84
CA SER A 698 -41.48 17.96 -27.05
C SER A 698 -40.05 17.68 -27.49
N LEU A 699 -39.14 18.62 -27.22
CA LEU A 699 -37.71 18.46 -27.51
C LEU A 699 -37.10 17.36 -26.64
N LEU A 700 -37.44 17.34 -25.34
CA LEU A 700 -36.90 16.36 -24.39
C LEU A 700 -37.47 14.96 -24.58
N ASP A 701 -38.74 14.84 -24.95
CA ASP A 701 -39.36 13.54 -25.24
C ASP A 701 -38.82 12.89 -26.53
N GLY A 702 -38.20 13.69 -27.42
CA GLY A 702 -37.59 13.23 -28.66
C GLY A 702 -36.12 12.84 -28.55
N LEU A 703 -35.42 13.23 -27.48
CA LEU A 703 -33.99 12.98 -27.29
C LEU A 703 -33.71 11.62 -26.62
N ASP A 704 -32.79 10.85 -27.19
CA ASP A 704 -32.16 9.72 -26.53
C ASP A 704 -31.21 10.20 -25.42
N SER A 705 -31.81 10.48 -24.27
CA SER A 705 -31.10 10.89 -23.06
C SER A 705 -30.10 9.82 -22.58
N ASP A 706 -30.34 8.54 -22.91
CA ASP A 706 -29.44 7.46 -22.51
C ASP A 706 -28.15 7.46 -23.32
N LEU A 707 -28.25 7.71 -24.63
CA LEU A 707 -27.10 7.90 -25.51
C LEU A 707 -26.24 9.08 -25.05
N LEU A 708 -26.88 10.24 -24.77
CA LEU A 708 -26.18 11.43 -24.30
C LEU A 708 -25.49 11.21 -22.94
N ILE A 709 -26.16 10.54 -21.99
CA ILE A 709 -25.58 10.22 -20.68
C ILE A 709 -24.40 9.26 -20.83
N ASP A 710 -24.52 8.19 -21.63
CA ASP A 710 -23.44 7.22 -21.81
C ASP A 710 -22.20 7.86 -22.45
N PHE A 711 -22.43 8.77 -23.41
CA PHE A 711 -21.37 9.55 -24.03
C PHE A 711 -20.69 10.45 -22.99
N GLN A 712 -21.45 11.24 -22.23
CA GLN A 712 -20.91 12.11 -21.18
C GLN A 712 -20.11 11.33 -20.13
N LEU A 713 -20.62 10.20 -19.65
CA LEU A 713 -19.92 9.36 -18.68
C LEU A 713 -18.62 8.76 -19.23
N SER A 714 -18.57 8.47 -20.53
CA SER A 714 -17.34 8.01 -21.19
C SER A 714 -16.29 9.13 -21.26
N LEU A 715 -16.71 10.36 -21.56
CA LEU A 715 -15.84 11.55 -21.55
C LEU A 715 -15.30 11.83 -20.14
N ASP A 716 -16.16 11.77 -19.12
CA ASP A 716 -15.77 11.95 -17.72
C ASP A 716 -14.78 10.87 -17.26
N ALA A 717 -14.99 9.62 -17.69
CA ALA A 717 -14.07 8.52 -17.42
C ALA A 717 -12.70 8.74 -18.09
N ILE A 718 -12.68 9.17 -19.35
CA ILE A 718 -11.44 9.49 -20.06
C ILE A 718 -10.67 10.59 -19.33
N ASP A 719 -11.32 11.69 -18.99
CA ASP A 719 -10.67 12.82 -18.31
C ASP A 719 -10.14 12.42 -16.93
N ALA A 720 -10.90 11.63 -16.16
CA ALA A 720 -10.44 11.11 -14.88
C ALA A 720 -9.22 10.19 -15.02
N LEU A 721 -9.23 9.29 -16.01
CA LEU A 721 -8.11 8.38 -16.26
C LEU A 721 -6.88 9.13 -16.76
N LEU A 722 -7.03 10.08 -17.68
CA LEU A 722 -5.92 10.91 -18.16
C LEU A 722 -5.30 11.75 -17.05
N ARG A 723 -6.13 12.36 -16.18
CA ARG A 723 -5.66 13.07 -15.00
C ARG A 723 -4.91 12.16 -14.05
N SER A 724 -5.37 10.93 -13.85
CA SER A 724 -4.65 9.98 -12.98
C SER A 724 -3.23 9.65 -13.48
N LEU A 725 -3.03 9.64 -14.80
CA LEU A 725 -1.74 9.37 -15.42
C LEU A 725 -0.72 10.51 -15.21
N SER A 726 -1.16 11.71 -14.84
CA SER A 726 -0.25 12.82 -14.48
C SER A 726 0.51 12.52 -13.20
N THR A 727 -0.13 11.83 -12.26
CA THR A 727 0.47 11.51 -10.96
C THR A 727 1.06 10.12 -10.97
N ALA A 728 0.41 9.13 -11.58
CA ALA A 728 0.87 7.75 -11.53
C ALA A 728 0.67 7.06 -12.89
N PRO A 729 1.72 7.04 -13.74
CA PRO A 729 1.66 6.37 -15.03
C PRO A 729 1.51 4.84 -14.85
N ASP A 730 0.37 4.30 -15.24
CA ASP A 730 0.04 2.87 -15.21
C ASP A 730 -0.36 2.39 -16.62
N LEU A 731 0.29 1.32 -17.09
CA LEU A 731 0.12 0.84 -18.46
C LEU A 731 -1.29 0.30 -18.73
N GLN A 732 -1.93 -0.31 -17.73
CA GLN A 732 -3.30 -0.79 -17.86
C GLN A 732 -4.26 0.39 -17.95
N VAL A 733 -4.01 1.46 -17.20
CA VAL A 733 -4.78 2.70 -17.29
C VAL A 733 -4.63 3.31 -18.69
N VAL A 734 -3.41 3.45 -19.21
CA VAL A 734 -3.16 3.93 -20.59
C VAL A 734 -3.96 3.12 -21.63
N ARG A 735 -3.90 1.79 -21.54
CA ARG A 735 -4.64 0.90 -22.46
C ARG A 735 -6.15 1.10 -22.37
N ASN A 736 -6.68 1.21 -21.14
CA ASN A 736 -8.10 1.40 -20.91
C ASN A 736 -8.56 2.77 -21.43
N THR A 737 -7.79 3.82 -21.19
CA THR A 737 -8.07 5.17 -21.71
C THR A 737 -8.08 5.20 -23.24
N ALA A 738 -7.08 4.61 -23.90
CA ALA A 738 -7.03 4.53 -25.35
C ALA A 738 -8.25 3.78 -25.93
N SER A 739 -8.64 2.67 -25.31
CA SER A 739 -9.83 1.92 -25.73
C SER A 739 -11.12 2.72 -25.58
N LEU A 740 -11.24 3.56 -24.54
CA LEU A 740 -12.39 4.43 -24.33
C LEU A 740 -12.43 5.58 -25.34
N LEU A 741 -11.28 6.20 -25.63
CA LEU A 741 -11.17 7.25 -26.65
C LEU A 741 -11.65 6.75 -28.02
N PHE A 742 -11.20 5.58 -28.47
CA PHE A 742 -11.67 4.99 -29.73
C PHE A 742 -13.17 4.72 -29.73
N ARG A 743 -13.74 4.33 -28.59
CA ARG A 743 -15.19 4.12 -28.47
C ARG A 743 -15.95 5.44 -28.59
N VAL A 744 -15.50 6.50 -27.90
CA VAL A 744 -16.10 7.84 -27.99
C VAL A 744 -16.06 8.39 -29.41
N MET A 745 -14.97 8.18 -30.16
CA MET A 745 -14.88 8.57 -31.58
C MET A 745 -15.92 7.85 -32.46
N ILE A 746 -16.32 6.63 -32.11
CA ILE A 746 -17.37 5.92 -32.84
C ILE A 746 -18.75 6.44 -32.43
N ASP A 747 -18.96 6.61 -31.12
CA ASP A 747 -20.23 7.02 -30.53
C ASP A 747 -20.58 8.50 -30.83
N SER A 748 -19.59 9.35 -31.13
CA SER A 748 -19.76 10.79 -31.46
C SER A 748 -20.71 11.00 -32.64
N SER A 749 -20.62 10.15 -33.67
CA SER A 749 -21.48 10.22 -34.86
C SER A 749 -22.97 10.00 -34.53
N GLY A 750 -23.27 9.10 -33.60
CA GLY A 750 -24.62 8.85 -33.11
C GLY A 750 -25.15 10.03 -32.29
N VAL A 751 -24.32 10.58 -31.39
CA VAL A 751 -24.68 11.75 -30.59
C VAL A 751 -24.88 12.99 -31.46
N SER A 752 -24.04 13.20 -32.46
CA SER A 752 -24.19 14.29 -33.45
C SER A 752 -25.50 14.16 -34.23
N ALA A 753 -25.85 12.95 -34.69
CA ALA A 753 -27.12 12.69 -35.36
C ALA A 753 -28.31 13.02 -34.46
N GLU A 754 -28.28 12.58 -33.20
CA GLU A 754 -29.31 12.86 -32.20
C GLU A 754 -29.49 14.36 -31.94
N LEU A 755 -28.39 15.09 -31.76
CA LEU A 755 -28.43 16.55 -31.55
C LEU A 755 -28.88 17.32 -32.80
N LYS A 756 -28.67 16.81 -34.01
CA LYS A 756 -29.16 17.42 -35.26
C LYS A 756 -30.69 17.42 -35.33
N GLU A 757 -31.37 16.46 -34.69
CA GLU A 757 -32.84 16.38 -34.70
C GLU A 757 -33.51 17.56 -33.99
N ILE A 758 -32.84 18.16 -33.00
CA ILE A 758 -33.38 19.26 -32.19
C ILE A 758 -33.04 20.66 -32.73
N VAL A 759 -32.06 20.78 -33.64
CA VAL A 759 -31.66 22.06 -34.26
C VAL A 759 -32.84 22.88 -34.83
N PRO A 760 -33.81 22.28 -35.56
CA PRO A 760 -34.93 23.02 -36.14
C PRO A 760 -35.88 23.66 -35.11
N ILE A 761 -35.80 23.23 -33.85
CA ILE A 761 -36.72 23.62 -32.77
C ILE A 761 -36.13 24.78 -31.94
N LEU A 762 -34.82 25.02 -32.01
CA LEU A 762 -34.15 26.08 -31.25
C LEU A 762 -34.34 27.46 -31.89
N LYS A 763 -34.48 28.51 -31.05
CA LYS A 763 -34.52 29.91 -31.55
C LYS A 763 -33.15 30.41 -32.02
N ASP A 764 -32.08 29.93 -31.39
CA ASP A 764 -30.71 30.24 -31.74
C ASP A 764 -29.87 28.95 -31.70
N PRO A 765 -29.62 28.30 -32.85
CA PRO A 765 -28.87 27.06 -32.91
C PRO A 765 -27.35 27.26 -32.90
N ALA A 766 -26.83 28.49 -32.78
CA ALA A 766 -25.40 28.76 -32.96
C ALA A 766 -24.51 27.93 -32.01
N THR A 767 -24.84 27.89 -30.71
CA THR A 767 -24.09 27.11 -29.71
C THR A 767 -24.18 25.61 -29.99
N LEU A 768 -25.38 25.11 -30.33
CA LEU A 768 -25.57 23.68 -30.61
C LEU A 768 -24.85 23.25 -31.89
N ASN A 769 -24.88 24.08 -32.95
CA ASN A 769 -24.14 23.82 -34.19
C ASN A 769 -22.64 23.78 -33.95
N GLY A 770 -22.11 24.57 -33.00
CA GLY A 770 -20.72 24.47 -32.57
C GLY A 770 -20.41 23.11 -31.95
N ILE A 771 -21.24 22.65 -31.00
CA ILE A 771 -21.10 21.32 -30.38
C ILE A 771 -21.16 20.21 -31.42
N ILE A 772 -22.11 20.29 -32.37
CA ILE A 772 -22.27 19.31 -33.46
C ILE A 772 -21.03 19.28 -34.36
N ALA A 773 -20.46 20.44 -34.70
CA ALA A 773 -19.25 20.52 -35.50
C ALA A 773 -18.06 19.87 -34.78
N ASP A 774 -17.88 20.15 -33.48
CA ASP A 774 -16.82 19.54 -32.67
C ASP A 774 -16.98 18.00 -32.59
N LEU A 775 -18.22 17.49 -32.55
CA LEU A 775 -18.51 16.05 -32.56
C LEU A 775 -18.31 15.39 -33.93
N ASP A 776 -18.61 16.10 -35.03
CA ASP A 776 -18.40 15.62 -36.41
C ASP A 776 -16.90 15.61 -36.80
N ASP A 777 -16.09 16.47 -36.17
CA ASP A 777 -14.63 16.53 -36.34
C ASP A 777 -13.87 15.44 -35.55
N LEU A 778 -14.54 14.80 -34.58
CA LEU A 778 -13.99 13.74 -33.71
C LEU A 778 -13.96 12.37 -34.39
#